data_AF-A0A378LD33-F1
#
_entry.id   AF-A0A378LD33-F1
#
_cell.length_a   1.000
_cell.length_b   1.000
_cell.length_c   1.000
_cell.angle_alpha   90.00
_cell.angle_beta   90.00
_cell.angle_gamma   90.00
#
_symmetry.space_group_name_H-M   'P 1'
#
loop_
_entity.id
_entity.type
_entity.pdbx_description
1 polymer ?
#
loop_
_entity_poly.entity_id
_entity_poly.type
_entity_poly.pdbx_seq_one_letter_code
_entity_poly.pdbx_strand_id
1 'polypeptide(L)'
;MFSKSLEKNKRKSPIKTNHFSKEYAEISNQLIKLQVDTARTDSLKRLNEGIIQIKQDESLSDDAKIVALLDVFVSEYALVLKSFGGSSSGVAKFMRQFCAENLGVELGLGSTYRIKPDGLIMRVLNDQGIKYPEQDSLLPPIHRREAEVGRVSKSASVLEVREAPKPKVSPSLNSIETAREEVGQFTLRKNKELTRLGSMFGAKQFCYGEKPSGVEPGFRAIDLDELFFKELDKILAEGRLPAAKQVSDVQKLKDLREALSKEEDLNQKQIVFATFISSQIKAPHAKGVMAPNIQWLCDEVKAAVAKNNQLSAWMYKLDYAEGQKDRIKANKEALREFVGTRFAGIFSAQNQRQEIVWVNNGKGEVHALLACGWKNGLQELTHFLHGGSAPDYNGVLVEDKSAAVKRSKYIYGLAKNLIFGIGIGDRDGMGKDAQNKGFADNAYYGFDYGKPYEGEGVASSLDDDFSFEDLFAKAPALFRGSSPIGLARHFMYRNYSVFYDTVLSERMEGVHLLIKMITGENPSEEVIKSYPGLRDELNRIEERTPSPEELLKNLGALREKSAKGSQLEALIDAQIIEICSGKLSTFDLYFAQIKIDLIDMGIKNKMPYAELADYIGFINEMEATARNSNQHILATFEQRKLLTAQEIDLLDRLEKYFSPTSVMSHDGEVFLNTMRFDPPSSRMPFQLKKEENGTYTLTTTNKNLIRQLKDEFGLECKQSEAGLSCTINADALAGLMKTAEMKYNQKRDGLLIKPTYKFITFTHMFSILNQNNTPQDPKVDLGFLWREDNSLSLRIIAKTRQQVVQAERLFGIKLALNEAQLIEIQPDAHAIFQKRIEKHYERFTKQEEGVELVEIGRRESIIPVLSQSKKEISPTASDKWKEFHEKSEAEIPETPSPTELLIERLNVLIPDEGTREKVLNIIEETDPKIIQQLLSYNDQTLSANDNLEAIMSEQFSKIHKIEDKPTVTASDPISMKQTLY
;
A
#
# COMPACT_ATOMS: atom_id res chain seq x y z
N MET A 1 21.85 -15.24 23.18
CA MET A 1 21.15 -16.27 23.98
C MET A 1 19.69 -15.87 24.13
N PHE A 2 18.85 -16.22 23.17
CA PHE A 2 17.39 -16.18 23.32
C PHE A 2 16.84 -17.43 22.63
N SER A 3 16.82 -18.52 23.37
CA SER A 3 16.14 -19.77 23.04
C SER A 3 14.90 -19.85 23.93
N LYS A 4 13.90 -19.03 23.65
CA LYS A 4 12.52 -19.38 23.98
C LYS A 4 11.92 -19.96 22.71
N SER A 5 11.78 -21.28 22.74
CA SER A 5 11.10 -22.10 21.75
C SER A 5 9.71 -21.53 21.45
N LEU A 6 9.60 -20.72 20.40
CA LEU A 6 8.39 -20.72 19.57
C LEU A 6 8.09 -22.19 19.26
N GLU A 7 6.84 -22.62 19.46
CA GLU A 7 6.41 -23.99 19.19
C GLU A 7 7.06 -24.48 17.90
N LYS A 8 7.83 -25.58 17.97
CA LYS A 8 8.42 -26.18 16.78
C LYS A 8 7.27 -26.45 15.81
N ASN A 9 7.20 -25.70 14.72
CA ASN A 9 6.26 -25.95 13.64
C ASN A 9 6.30 -27.44 13.32
N LYS A 10 5.20 -28.15 13.64
CA LYS A 10 5.06 -29.57 13.29
C LYS A 10 5.15 -29.66 11.77
N ARG A 11 5.92 -30.63 11.25
CA ARG A 11 6.03 -30.84 9.81
C ARG A 11 4.64 -31.19 9.25
N LYS A 12 4.19 -30.45 8.24
CA LYS A 12 2.93 -30.72 7.54
C LYS A 12 3.27 -31.24 6.16
N SER A 13 3.52 -32.55 6.04
CA SER A 13 3.80 -33.17 4.74
C SER A 13 2.51 -33.34 3.93
N PRO A 14 2.52 -33.08 2.61
CA PRO A 14 1.41 -33.43 1.73
C PRO A 14 1.24 -34.94 1.57
N ILE A 15 2.28 -35.74 1.86
CA ILE A 15 2.25 -37.20 1.78
C ILE A 15 1.57 -37.77 3.03
N LYS A 16 0.46 -38.48 2.84
CA LYS A 16 -0.36 -39.04 3.93
C LYS A 16 -0.50 -40.56 3.88
N THR A 17 0.12 -41.22 2.92
CA THR A 17 0.04 -42.67 2.67
C THR A 17 1.06 -43.46 3.51
N ASN A 18 0.83 -44.76 3.64
CA ASN A 18 1.70 -45.72 4.34
C ASN A 18 1.97 -46.94 3.44
N HIS A 19 2.12 -46.74 2.13
CA HIS A 19 2.28 -47.84 1.19
C HIS A 19 3.67 -48.49 1.28
N PHE A 20 4.66 -47.77 1.83
CA PHE A 20 6.07 -48.19 1.95
C PHE A 20 6.51 -48.37 3.42
N SER A 21 5.60 -48.67 4.33
CA SER A 21 5.91 -48.91 5.76
C SER A 21 6.96 -50.00 5.99
N LYS A 22 6.98 -51.05 5.14
CA LYS A 22 7.97 -52.14 5.24
C LYS A 22 9.38 -51.64 4.94
N GLU A 23 9.53 -50.91 3.84
CA GLU A 23 10.79 -50.29 3.45
C GLU A 23 11.26 -49.26 4.49
N TYR A 24 10.34 -48.45 5.05
CA TYR A 24 10.68 -47.53 6.13
C TYR A 24 11.19 -48.27 7.38
N ALA A 25 10.54 -49.36 7.80
CA ALA A 25 10.99 -50.17 8.93
C ALA A 25 12.39 -50.75 8.70
N GLU A 26 12.67 -51.23 7.49
CA GLU A 26 14.00 -51.73 7.11
C GLU A 26 15.07 -50.64 7.18
N ILE A 27 14.82 -49.48 6.57
CA ILE A 27 15.69 -48.30 6.64
C ILE A 27 15.94 -47.89 8.09
N SER A 28 14.87 -47.80 8.89
CA SER A 28 14.96 -47.40 10.29
C SER A 28 15.84 -48.37 11.10
N ASN A 29 15.73 -49.68 10.85
CA ASN A 29 16.54 -50.71 11.49
C ASN A 29 18.01 -50.64 11.09
N GLN A 30 18.31 -50.34 9.81
CA GLN A 30 19.69 -50.13 9.36
C GLN A 30 20.31 -48.90 10.05
N LEU A 31 19.56 -47.81 10.18
CA LEU A 31 20.00 -46.58 10.86
C LEU A 31 20.28 -46.76 12.36
N ILE A 32 19.67 -47.75 13.03
CA ILE A 32 19.91 -48.04 14.46
C ILE A 32 21.27 -48.71 14.69
N LYS A 33 21.74 -49.52 13.75
CA LYS A 33 22.96 -50.34 13.89
C LYS A 33 24.24 -49.61 13.45
N LEU A 34 24.17 -48.29 13.33
CA LEU A 34 25.05 -47.55 12.45
C LEU A 34 26.24 -46.93 13.21
N GLN A 35 27.46 -47.29 12.80
CA GLN A 35 28.72 -46.67 13.26
C GLN A 35 29.46 -46.12 12.04
N VAL A 36 29.67 -44.79 12.01
CA VAL A 36 30.46 -44.12 10.98
C VAL A 36 31.76 -43.66 11.60
N ASP A 37 32.89 -44.21 11.14
CA ASP A 37 34.21 -43.68 11.50
C ASP A 37 34.46 -42.36 10.77
N THR A 38 34.50 -41.26 11.53
CA THR A 38 34.72 -39.93 10.98
C THR A 38 35.28 -38.95 12.01
N ALA A 39 36.22 -38.11 11.57
CA ALA A 39 36.71 -36.97 12.33
C ALA A 39 35.69 -35.81 12.44
N ARG A 40 34.52 -35.91 11.78
CA ARG A 40 33.49 -34.87 11.72
C ARG A 40 32.31 -35.18 12.65
N THR A 41 32.60 -35.26 13.95
CA THR A 41 31.65 -35.64 14.99
C THR A 41 30.42 -34.74 15.05
N ASP A 42 30.57 -33.42 14.85
CA ASP A 42 29.44 -32.48 14.87
C ASP A 42 28.43 -32.70 13.74
N SER A 43 28.91 -33.01 12.53
CA SER A 43 28.05 -33.35 11.39
C SER A 43 27.30 -34.64 11.62
N LEU A 44 27.99 -35.66 12.15
CA LEU A 44 27.36 -36.93 12.50
C LEU A 44 26.32 -36.75 13.60
N LYS A 45 26.59 -35.89 14.59
CA LYS A 45 25.64 -35.55 15.66
C LYS A 45 24.37 -34.90 15.11
N ARG A 46 24.49 -33.87 14.26
CA ARG A 46 23.33 -33.22 13.62
C ARG A 46 22.53 -34.18 12.74
N LEU A 47 23.21 -35.04 11.97
CA LEU A 47 22.56 -36.08 11.18
C LEU A 47 21.72 -37.01 12.06
N ASN A 48 22.31 -37.53 13.14
CA ASN A 48 21.64 -38.43 14.08
C ASN A 48 20.46 -37.74 14.79
N GLU A 49 20.62 -36.48 15.22
CA GLU A 49 19.55 -35.69 15.80
C GLU A 49 18.37 -35.51 14.82
N GLY A 50 18.66 -35.21 13.55
CA GLY A 50 17.64 -35.10 12.51
C GLY A 50 16.89 -36.42 12.25
N ILE A 51 17.62 -37.54 12.22
CA ILE A 51 17.03 -38.89 12.07
C ILE A 51 16.11 -39.20 13.26
N ILE A 52 16.57 -38.96 14.49
CA ILE A 52 15.79 -39.20 15.71
C ILE A 52 14.51 -38.37 15.70
N GLN A 53 14.60 -37.09 15.34
CA GLN A 53 13.44 -36.21 15.25
C GLN A 53 12.38 -36.74 14.28
N ILE A 54 12.77 -37.24 13.11
CA ILE A 54 11.83 -37.80 12.14
C ILE A 54 11.20 -39.09 12.66
N LYS A 55 11.98 -39.96 13.29
CA LYS A 55 11.47 -41.22 13.86
C LYS A 55 10.42 -40.97 14.94
N GLN A 56 10.62 -39.93 15.76
CA GLN A 56 9.74 -39.52 16.84
C GLN A 56 8.54 -38.67 16.40
N ASP A 57 8.50 -38.23 15.14
CA ASP A 57 7.40 -37.41 14.63
C ASP A 57 6.19 -38.31 14.30
N GLU A 58 5.21 -38.33 15.20
CA GLU A 58 3.95 -39.06 15.02
C GLU A 58 3.01 -38.43 13.99
N SER A 59 3.25 -37.18 13.60
CA SER A 59 2.42 -36.50 12.60
C SER A 59 2.73 -36.89 11.16
N LEU A 60 3.89 -37.52 10.92
CA LEU A 60 4.30 -38.00 9.61
C LEU A 60 3.89 -39.46 9.38
N SER A 61 3.34 -39.72 8.19
CA SER A 61 3.18 -41.09 7.68
C SER A 61 4.53 -41.74 7.38
N ASP A 62 4.59 -43.06 7.25
CA ASP A 62 5.84 -43.77 6.98
C ASP A 62 6.45 -43.36 5.63
N ASP A 63 5.61 -43.11 4.63
CA ASP A 63 6.04 -42.63 3.31
C ASP A 63 6.61 -41.20 3.42
N ALA A 64 5.98 -40.34 4.22
CA ALA A 64 6.48 -38.99 4.50
C ALA A 64 7.80 -39.02 5.28
N LYS A 65 7.98 -39.98 6.20
CA LYS A 65 9.24 -40.18 6.93
C LYS A 65 10.39 -40.59 6.00
N ILE A 66 10.14 -41.40 4.97
CA ILE A 66 11.16 -41.75 3.96
C ILE A 66 11.67 -40.47 3.25
N VAL A 67 10.77 -39.59 2.80
CA VAL A 67 11.15 -38.32 2.14
C VAL A 67 11.82 -37.35 3.11
N ALA A 68 11.31 -37.23 4.34
CA ALA A 68 11.90 -36.41 5.38
C ALA A 68 13.34 -36.86 5.71
N LEU A 69 13.62 -38.17 5.71
CA LEU A 69 14.96 -38.69 5.92
C LEU A 69 15.89 -38.25 4.79
N LEU A 70 15.47 -38.38 3.53
CA LEU A 70 16.26 -37.93 2.38
C LEU A 70 16.66 -36.45 2.54
N ASP A 71 15.71 -35.59 2.89
CA ASP A 71 15.95 -34.16 3.07
C ASP A 71 17.00 -33.87 4.17
N VAL A 72 16.99 -34.63 5.28
CA VAL A 72 18.03 -34.55 6.33
C VAL A 72 19.40 -34.97 5.78
N PHE A 73 19.47 -36.07 5.03
CA PHE A 73 20.70 -36.53 4.40
C PHE A 73 21.25 -35.51 3.40
N VAL A 74 20.41 -34.97 2.52
CA VAL A 74 20.80 -33.95 1.52
C VAL A 74 21.31 -32.69 2.19
N SER A 75 20.60 -32.20 3.22
CA SER A 75 20.97 -30.97 3.94
C SER A 75 22.32 -31.08 4.62
N GLU A 76 22.57 -32.15 5.38
CA GLU A 76 23.85 -32.33 6.06
C GLU A 76 24.98 -32.64 5.06
N TYR A 77 24.69 -33.38 3.99
CA TYR A 77 25.66 -33.62 2.92
C TYR A 77 26.13 -32.32 2.27
N ALA A 78 25.22 -31.39 1.97
CA ALA A 78 25.56 -30.08 1.43
C ALA A 78 26.43 -29.25 2.40
N LEU A 79 26.17 -29.30 3.70
CA LEU A 79 26.99 -28.65 4.73
C LEU A 79 28.40 -29.23 4.79
N VAL A 80 28.51 -30.57 4.75
CA VAL A 80 29.81 -31.25 4.75
C VAL A 80 30.61 -30.87 3.51
N LEU A 81 29.99 -30.85 2.31
CA LEU A 81 30.67 -30.48 1.07
C LEU A 81 31.28 -29.08 1.07
N LYS A 82 30.65 -28.10 1.73
CA LYS A 82 31.14 -26.70 1.81
C LYS A 82 32.40 -26.54 2.65
N SER A 83 32.79 -27.56 3.41
CA SER A 83 33.93 -27.48 4.32
C SER A 83 35.18 -28.16 3.75
N PHE A 84 36.36 -27.71 4.20
CA PHE A 84 37.64 -28.21 3.68
C PHE A 84 37.79 -29.74 3.84
N GLY A 85 38.09 -30.45 2.75
CA GLY A 85 38.19 -31.92 2.74
C GLY A 85 36.87 -32.68 2.98
N GLY A 86 35.72 -32.00 2.95
CA GLY A 86 34.42 -32.56 3.28
C GLY A 86 33.96 -33.67 2.34
N SER A 87 34.17 -33.51 1.02
CA SER A 87 33.79 -34.48 -0.01
C SER A 87 34.44 -35.86 0.15
N SER A 88 35.63 -35.91 0.76
CA SER A 88 36.39 -37.15 0.99
C SER A 88 36.17 -37.75 2.38
N SER A 89 35.37 -37.10 3.24
CA SER A 89 35.15 -37.53 4.62
C SER A 89 34.32 -38.82 4.72
N GLY A 90 34.54 -39.59 5.79
CA GLY A 90 33.79 -40.83 6.07
C GLY A 90 32.27 -40.61 6.10
N VAL A 91 31.81 -39.54 6.74
CA VAL A 91 30.38 -39.18 6.80
C VAL A 91 29.80 -38.82 5.43
N ALA A 92 30.54 -38.11 4.57
CA ALA A 92 30.08 -37.80 3.21
C ALA A 92 29.97 -39.05 2.33
N LYS A 93 30.96 -39.95 2.40
CA LYS A 93 30.92 -41.24 1.68
C LYS A 93 29.75 -42.09 2.15
N PHE A 94 29.54 -42.18 3.46
CA PHE A 94 28.41 -42.86 4.05
C PHE A 94 27.07 -42.32 3.54
N MET A 95 26.82 -41.02 3.66
CA MET A 95 25.55 -40.42 3.22
C MET A 95 25.28 -40.67 1.73
N ARG A 96 26.31 -40.55 0.88
CA ARG A 96 26.21 -40.82 -0.56
C ARG A 96 25.85 -42.28 -0.83
N GLN A 97 26.54 -43.22 -0.18
CA GLN A 97 26.29 -44.66 -0.36
C GLN A 97 24.91 -45.05 0.17
N PHE A 98 24.56 -44.60 1.38
CA PHE A 98 23.28 -44.89 2.01
C PHE A 98 22.09 -44.41 1.18
N CYS A 99 22.14 -43.17 0.68
CA CYS A 99 21.07 -42.64 -0.18
C CYS A 99 20.96 -43.42 -1.51
N ALA A 100 22.10 -43.81 -2.10
CA ALA A 100 22.12 -44.51 -3.37
C ALA A 100 21.56 -45.94 -3.28
N GLU A 101 21.86 -46.65 -2.18
CA GLU A 101 21.45 -48.04 -1.93
C GLU A 101 20.03 -48.16 -1.39
N ASN A 102 19.65 -47.33 -0.41
CA ASN A 102 18.39 -47.50 0.32
C ASN A 102 17.26 -46.58 -0.18
N LEU A 103 17.59 -45.37 -0.62
CA LEU A 103 16.60 -44.39 -1.08
C LEU A 103 16.50 -44.34 -2.61
N GLY A 104 17.50 -44.88 -3.31
CA GLY A 104 17.63 -44.77 -4.77
C GLY A 104 17.94 -43.35 -5.24
N VAL A 105 18.76 -42.62 -4.49
CA VAL A 105 19.12 -41.21 -4.78
C VAL A 105 20.63 -41.05 -4.87
N GLU A 106 21.10 -40.44 -5.96
CA GLU A 106 22.52 -40.12 -6.16
C GLU A 106 22.80 -38.69 -5.68
N LEU A 107 23.58 -38.55 -4.60
CA LEU A 107 24.00 -37.23 -4.10
C LEU A 107 25.15 -36.67 -4.95
N GLY A 108 24.91 -35.52 -5.59
CA GLY A 108 25.83 -34.82 -6.49
C GLY A 108 26.75 -33.81 -5.78
N LEU A 109 27.23 -32.80 -6.51
CA LEU A 109 27.97 -31.67 -5.90
C LEU A 109 26.96 -30.58 -5.47
N GLY A 110 27.07 -30.09 -4.23
CA GLY A 110 26.14 -29.12 -3.65
C GLY A 110 24.82 -29.76 -3.19
N SER A 111 23.70 -29.03 -3.28
CA SER A 111 22.33 -29.51 -3.01
C SER A 111 21.71 -30.24 -4.20
N THR A 112 22.47 -30.53 -5.25
CA THR A 112 21.99 -31.27 -6.42
C THR A 112 22.04 -32.77 -6.14
N TYR A 113 20.94 -33.45 -6.41
CA TYR A 113 20.86 -34.91 -6.36
C TYR A 113 19.91 -35.39 -7.46
N ARG A 114 20.07 -36.66 -7.83
CA ARG A 114 19.28 -37.28 -8.88
C ARG A 114 18.50 -38.45 -8.29
N ILE A 115 17.18 -38.45 -8.51
CA ILE A 115 16.32 -39.55 -8.10
C ILE A 115 16.38 -40.63 -9.21
N LYS A 116 16.75 -41.86 -8.85
CA LYS A 116 16.76 -42.98 -9.81
C LYS A 116 15.31 -43.36 -10.17
N PRO A 117 15.00 -43.64 -11.45
CA PRO A 117 13.64 -43.98 -11.88
C PRO A 117 13.01 -45.18 -11.14
N ASP A 118 13.85 -46.16 -10.78
CA ASP A 118 13.52 -47.39 -10.04
C ASP A 118 13.75 -47.27 -8.52
N GLY A 119 14.23 -46.11 -8.05
CA GLY A 119 14.52 -45.84 -6.65
C GLY A 119 13.28 -45.78 -5.76
N LEU A 120 13.45 -46.07 -4.47
CA LEU A 120 12.37 -46.02 -3.48
C LEU A 120 11.68 -44.64 -3.46
N ILE A 121 12.45 -43.56 -3.47
CA ILE A 121 11.89 -42.20 -3.47
C ILE A 121 11.00 -41.97 -4.69
N MET A 122 11.39 -42.46 -5.87
CA MET A 122 10.56 -42.28 -7.06
C MET A 122 9.27 -43.11 -6.99
N ARG A 123 9.32 -44.32 -6.40
CA ARG A 123 8.11 -45.12 -6.14
C ARG A 123 7.16 -44.40 -5.18
N VAL A 124 7.69 -43.80 -4.10
CA VAL A 124 6.90 -42.98 -3.18
C VAL A 124 6.27 -41.78 -3.89
N LEU A 125 7.04 -41.04 -4.70
CA LEU A 125 6.51 -39.87 -5.43
C LEU A 125 5.49 -40.24 -6.51
N ASN A 126 5.70 -41.35 -7.24
CA ASN A 126 4.76 -41.85 -8.25
C ASN A 126 3.39 -42.21 -7.64
N ASP A 127 3.39 -42.76 -6.43
CA ASP A 127 2.18 -43.09 -5.67
C ASP A 127 1.37 -41.82 -5.32
N GLN A 128 2.05 -40.68 -5.18
CA GLN A 128 1.42 -39.35 -5.01
C GLN A 128 1.00 -38.70 -6.34
N GLY A 129 1.09 -39.41 -7.47
CA GLY A 129 0.71 -38.91 -8.79
C GLY A 129 1.79 -38.10 -9.52
N ILE A 130 3.03 -38.07 -9.02
CA ILE A 130 4.16 -37.37 -9.65
C ILE A 130 4.85 -38.36 -10.62
N LYS A 131 4.21 -38.63 -11.77
CA LYS A 131 4.58 -39.76 -12.66
C LYS A 131 5.72 -39.46 -13.64
N TYR A 132 6.47 -40.52 -14.01
CA TYR A 132 7.10 -40.67 -15.33
C TYR A 132 6.13 -41.46 -16.22
N PRO A 133 6.06 -41.24 -17.56
CA PRO A 133 5.31 -42.12 -18.43
C PRO A 133 5.83 -43.57 -18.30
N GLU A 134 4.92 -44.49 -18.01
CA GLU A 134 5.14 -45.91 -18.29
C GLU A 134 5.37 -46.05 -19.80
N GLN A 135 6.54 -46.54 -20.20
CA GLN A 135 6.70 -47.13 -21.52
C GLN A 135 6.00 -48.48 -21.53
N ASP A 136 4.67 -48.47 -21.57
CA ASP A 136 3.89 -49.61 -22.00
C ASP A 136 4.00 -49.71 -23.53
N SER A 137 5.17 -50.12 -24.01
CA SER A 137 5.32 -50.68 -25.34
C SER A 137 5.82 -52.11 -25.19
N LEU A 138 4.90 -53.06 -25.28
CA LEU A 138 5.16 -54.51 -25.37
C LEU A 138 5.91 -54.92 -26.65
N LEU A 139 6.36 -53.96 -27.47
CA LEU A 139 7.13 -54.23 -28.67
C LEU A 139 8.57 -53.72 -28.52
N PRO A 140 9.58 -54.56 -28.88
CA PRO A 140 10.97 -54.20 -28.75
C PRO A 140 11.30 -52.95 -29.57
N PRO A 141 12.27 -52.13 -29.12
CA PRO A 141 12.60 -50.88 -29.78
C PRO A 141 13.04 -51.14 -31.23
N ILE A 142 12.33 -50.55 -32.18
CA ILE A 142 12.75 -50.54 -33.58
C ILE A 142 14.03 -49.72 -33.64
N HIS A 143 15.17 -50.40 -33.77
CA HIS A 143 16.43 -49.76 -34.13
C HIS A 143 16.26 -49.15 -35.53
N ARG A 144 16.05 -47.84 -35.59
CA ARG A 144 16.26 -47.09 -36.83
C ARG A 144 17.76 -47.10 -37.10
N ARG A 145 18.19 -48.02 -37.98
CA ARG A 145 19.48 -47.89 -38.66
C ARG A 145 19.47 -46.55 -39.39
N GLU A 146 20.48 -45.72 -39.14
CA GLU A 146 20.81 -44.60 -40.00
C GLU A 146 21.03 -45.16 -41.40
N ALA A 147 20.08 -44.87 -42.30
CA ALA A 147 20.19 -45.27 -43.69
C ALA A 147 21.15 -44.29 -44.38
N GLU A 148 22.29 -44.83 -44.78
CA GLU A 148 23.19 -44.21 -45.76
C GLU A 148 22.42 -43.71 -46.98
N VAL A 149 22.86 -42.56 -47.49
CA VAL A 149 22.34 -41.91 -48.68
C VAL A 149 22.62 -42.79 -49.90
N GLY A 150 21.62 -43.60 -50.27
CA GLY A 150 21.61 -44.45 -51.48
C GLY A 150 20.44 -44.10 -52.40
N ARG A 151 20.73 -44.04 -53.70
CA ARG A 151 19.90 -43.49 -54.80
C ARG A 151 18.53 -44.19 -55.01
N VAL A 152 17.52 -43.34 -55.19
CA VAL A 152 16.39 -43.36 -56.16
C VAL A 152 15.82 -44.72 -56.65
N SER A 153 14.50 -44.92 -56.51
CA SER A 153 13.63 -45.34 -57.63
C SER A 153 12.14 -45.06 -57.37
N LYS A 154 11.44 -44.58 -58.40
CA LYS A 154 10.00 -44.26 -58.46
C LYS A 154 9.18 -45.51 -58.85
N SER A 155 8.11 -45.82 -58.13
CA SER A 155 6.84 -46.35 -58.69
C SER A 155 5.75 -46.44 -57.60
N ALA A 156 4.52 -46.11 -57.99
CA ALA A 156 3.28 -45.89 -57.23
C ALA A 156 2.80 -47.10 -56.38
N SER A 157 1.80 -47.06 -55.49
CA SER A 157 0.86 -46.03 -54.99
C SER A 157 0.34 -46.51 -53.63
N VAL A 158 0.41 -45.68 -52.58
CA VAL A 158 -0.16 -45.99 -51.27
C VAL A 158 -1.45 -45.21 -51.10
N LEU A 159 -2.55 -45.94 -50.86
CA LEU A 159 -3.85 -45.41 -50.47
C LEU A 159 -3.69 -44.50 -49.26
N GLU A 160 -4.04 -43.23 -49.43
CA GLU A 160 -4.10 -42.23 -48.36
C GLU A 160 -5.07 -42.67 -47.27
N VAL A 161 -4.53 -43.10 -46.13
CA VAL A 161 -5.21 -42.95 -44.85
C VAL A 161 -5.13 -41.45 -44.54
N ARG A 162 -6.26 -40.74 -44.61
CA ARG A 162 -6.35 -39.35 -44.20
C ARG A 162 -5.88 -39.24 -42.74
N GLU A 163 -4.68 -38.71 -42.54
CA GLU A 163 -4.31 -38.12 -41.26
C GLU A 163 -5.38 -37.08 -40.91
N ALA A 164 -5.98 -37.20 -39.72
CA ALA A 164 -6.76 -36.11 -39.17
C ALA A 164 -5.85 -34.87 -39.18
N PRO A 165 -6.31 -33.73 -39.74
CA PRO A 165 -5.48 -32.55 -39.83
C PRO A 165 -5.15 -32.13 -38.40
N LYS A 166 -3.90 -32.37 -37.98
CA LYS A 166 -3.28 -31.52 -36.97
C LYS A 166 -3.46 -30.11 -37.51
N PRO A 167 -4.06 -29.18 -36.76
CA PRO A 167 -4.12 -27.79 -37.21
C PRO A 167 -2.67 -27.37 -37.49
N LYS A 168 -2.32 -27.28 -38.77
CA LYS A 168 -1.20 -26.48 -39.24
C LYS A 168 -1.62 -25.06 -38.95
N VAL A 169 -1.43 -24.65 -37.70
CA VAL A 169 -1.29 -23.23 -37.39
C VAL A 169 -0.12 -22.81 -38.25
N SER A 170 -0.40 -22.00 -39.28
CA SER A 170 0.64 -21.31 -40.01
C SER A 170 1.49 -20.60 -38.95
N PRO A 171 2.79 -20.93 -38.84
CA PRO A 171 3.67 -20.04 -38.12
C PRO A 171 3.61 -18.76 -38.96
N SER A 172 2.97 -17.71 -38.45
CA SER A 172 2.82 -16.43 -39.13
C SER A 172 2.96 -15.29 -38.15
N LEU A 173 4.00 -15.36 -37.30
CA LEU A 173 4.51 -14.25 -36.49
C LEU A 173 5.95 -14.47 -35.96
N ASN A 174 6.46 -15.71 -35.95
CA ASN A 174 7.91 -16.03 -35.84
C ASN A 174 8.55 -16.46 -37.18
N SER A 175 7.81 -16.42 -38.28
CA SER A 175 8.23 -16.93 -39.59
C SER A 175 8.33 -15.84 -40.67
N ILE A 176 7.99 -14.59 -40.36
CA ILE A 176 8.37 -13.44 -41.18
C ILE A 176 9.79 -13.00 -40.75
N GLU A 177 10.72 -13.94 -40.77
CA GLU A 177 12.17 -13.68 -40.74
C GLU A 177 12.85 -14.72 -41.62
N THR A 178 12.43 -14.79 -42.89
CA THR A 178 13.28 -15.39 -43.92
C THR A 178 14.23 -14.32 -44.45
N ALA A 179 15.49 -14.45 -44.03
CA ALA A 179 16.70 -13.86 -44.61
C ALA A 179 16.97 -12.36 -44.36
N ARG A 180 18.01 -12.14 -43.53
CA ARG A 180 18.89 -10.95 -43.49
C ARG A 180 18.24 -9.61 -43.15
N GLU A 181 17.97 -9.44 -41.86
CA GLU A 181 18.46 -8.34 -40.99
C GLU A 181 17.72 -8.52 -39.66
N GLU A 182 18.44 -8.93 -38.61
CA GLU A 182 17.90 -9.04 -37.24
C GLU A 182 17.49 -7.64 -36.74
N VAL A 183 16.28 -7.20 -37.07
CA VAL A 183 15.68 -5.99 -36.51
C VAL A 183 14.69 -6.44 -35.43
N GLY A 184 15.23 -6.74 -34.25
CA GLY A 184 14.50 -7.26 -33.10
C GLY A 184 14.99 -6.64 -31.78
N GLN A 185 14.62 -7.22 -30.64
CA GLN A 185 15.01 -6.73 -29.30
C GLN A 185 16.54 -6.64 -29.12
N PHE A 186 17.30 -7.49 -29.80
CA PHE A 186 18.76 -7.43 -29.83
C PHE A 186 19.29 -6.06 -30.34
N THR A 187 18.62 -5.47 -31.33
CA THR A 187 18.96 -4.17 -31.92
C THR A 187 18.68 -3.02 -30.94
N LEU A 188 17.57 -3.08 -30.19
CA LEU A 188 17.26 -2.12 -29.11
C LEU A 188 18.31 -2.14 -28.02
N ARG A 189 18.75 -3.34 -27.63
CA ARG A 189 19.79 -3.46 -26.61
C ARG A 189 21.13 -2.89 -27.11
N LYS A 190 21.39 -2.82 -28.40
CA LYS A 190 22.65 -2.22 -28.89
C LYS A 190 22.53 -0.72 -29.17
N ASN A 191 21.32 -0.22 -29.43
CA ASN A 191 21.08 1.16 -29.82
C ASN A 191 20.05 1.86 -28.93
N LYS A 192 20.56 2.69 -28.01
CA LYS A 192 19.79 3.56 -27.11
C LYS A 192 18.82 4.54 -27.79
N GLU A 193 18.97 4.75 -29.10
CA GLU A 193 18.20 5.72 -29.89
C GLU A 193 16.91 5.12 -30.48
N LEU A 194 16.74 3.79 -30.37
CA LEU A 194 15.57 3.09 -30.89
C LEU A 194 14.42 3.13 -29.87
N THR A 195 13.19 3.17 -30.40
CA THR A 195 11.94 3.16 -29.64
C THR A 195 11.00 2.07 -30.17
N ARG A 196 10.08 1.63 -29.30
CA ARG A 196 8.98 0.71 -29.62
C ARG A 196 7.66 1.41 -29.89
N LEU A 197 7.58 2.73 -29.70
CA LEU A 197 6.32 3.46 -29.84
C LEU A 197 5.72 3.26 -31.24
N GLY A 198 4.47 2.81 -31.32
CA GLY A 198 3.78 2.51 -32.58
C GLY A 198 4.11 1.15 -33.19
N SER A 199 4.92 0.32 -32.55
CA SER A 199 5.20 -1.06 -33.01
C SER A 199 4.37 -2.11 -32.25
N MET A 200 4.38 -3.33 -32.77
CA MET A 200 3.89 -4.50 -32.03
C MET A 200 4.90 -4.95 -30.95
N PHE A 201 4.40 -5.49 -29.84
CA PHE A 201 5.19 -6.25 -28.87
C PHE A 201 4.61 -7.66 -28.75
N GLY A 202 5.32 -8.62 -29.34
CA GLY A 202 4.74 -9.93 -29.60
C GLY A 202 3.51 -9.86 -30.52
N ALA A 203 2.69 -10.90 -30.51
CA ALA A 203 1.52 -11.01 -31.37
C ALA A 203 0.26 -10.32 -30.84
N LYS A 204 0.23 -9.98 -29.56
CA LYS A 204 -1.00 -9.66 -28.82
C LYS A 204 -1.00 -8.29 -28.17
N GLN A 205 0.08 -7.51 -28.30
CA GLN A 205 0.18 -6.21 -27.65
C GLN A 205 0.67 -5.14 -28.61
N PHE A 206 0.09 -3.95 -28.49
CA PHE A 206 0.45 -2.77 -29.27
C PHE A 206 1.11 -1.72 -28.39
N CYS A 207 2.30 -1.26 -28.77
CA CYS A 207 3.05 -0.25 -28.04
C CYS A 207 2.52 1.15 -28.35
N TYR A 208 1.72 1.73 -27.46
CA TYR A 208 1.05 3.01 -27.72
C TYR A 208 1.73 4.22 -27.05
N GLY A 209 2.75 4.00 -26.19
CA GLY A 209 3.36 5.10 -25.44
C GLY A 209 4.79 4.82 -24.99
N GLU A 210 5.58 5.88 -24.78
CA GLU A 210 6.80 5.79 -23.95
C GLU A 210 6.42 5.70 -22.45
N LYS A 211 7.30 5.13 -21.64
CA LYS A 211 7.16 5.10 -20.17
C LYS A 211 7.18 6.55 -19.61
N PRO A 212 6.27 6.90 -18.69
CA PRO A 212 6.32 8.19 -18.01
C PRO A 212 7.45 8.21 -16.97
N SER A 213 8.24 9.29 -16.96
CA SER A 213 9.25 9.64 -15.92
C SER A 213 10.24 8.52 -15.53
N GLY A 214 11.15 8.82 -14.59
CA GLY A 214 12.12 7.87 -14.03
C GLY A 214 13.42 7.69 -14.83
N VAL A 215 14.38 6.98 -14.22
CA VAL A 215 15.74 6.77 -14.76
C VAL A 215 15.80 5.59 -15.72
N GLU A 216 14.90 4.61 -15.55
CA GLU A 216 14.93 3.35 -16.29
C GLU A 216 14.13 3.44 -17.61
N PRO A 217 14.69 2.95 -18.73
CA PRO A 217 14.01 2.90 -20.01
C PRO A 217 12.83 1.92 -19.98
N GLY A 218 11.82 2.22 -20.80
CA GLY A 218 10.59 1.45 -20.85
C GLY A 218 9.57 2.00 -21.85
N PHE A 219 8.47 1.29 -21.98
CA PHE A 219 7.38 1.62 -22.91
C PHE A 219 6.03 1.18 -22.33
N ARG A 220 4.93 1.62 -22.95
CA ARG A 220 3.58 1.20 -22.61
C ARG A 220 2.99 0.40 -23.76
N ALA A 221 2.32 -0.68 -23.42
CA ALA A 221 1.61 -1.52 -24.37
C ALA A 221 0.20 -1.84 -23.89
N ILE A 222 -0.71 -2.07 -24.83
CA ILE A 222 -2.10 -2.45 -24.58
C ILE A 222 -2.34 -3.85 -25.13
N ASP A 223 -3.12 -4.66 -24.40
CA ASP A 223 -3.53 -5.97 -24.87
C ASP A 223 -4.58 -5.83 -25.98
N LEU A 224 -4.41 -6.59 -27.05
CA LEU A 224 -5.34 -6.66 -28.18
C LEU A 224 -6.49 -7.63 -27.87
N ASP A 225 -7.23 -7.38 -26.79
CA ASP A 225 -8.39 -8.18 -26.38
C ASP A 225 -9.72 -7.68 -27.00
N GLU A 226 -10.84 -8.35 -26.70
CA GLU A 226 -12.15 -7.93 -27.20
C GLU A 226 -12.52 -6.50 -26.82
N LEU A 227 -12.13 -6.06 -25.63
CA LEU A 227 -12.46 -4.73 -25.13
C LEU A 227 -11.65 -3.66 -25.87
N PHE A 228 -10.38 -3.94 -26.17
CA PHE A 228 -9.56 -3.13 -27.06
C PHE A 228 -10.23 -2.97 -28.42
N PHE A 229 -10.67 -4.06 -29.06
CA PHE A 229 -11.29 -3.97 -30.39
C PHE A 229 -12.63 -3.21 -30.36
N LYS A 230 -13.44 -3.36 -29.30
CA LYS A 230 -14.65 -2.54 -29.09
C LYS A 230 -14.34 -1.05 -28.98
N GLU A 231 -13.23 -0.70 -28.32
CA GLU A 231 -12.80 0.69 -28.22
C GLU A 231 -12.17 1.20 -29.52
N LEU A 232 -11.40 0.34 -30.21
CA LEU A 232 -10.81 0.64 -31.51
C LEU A 232 -11.88 0.93 -32.57
N ASP A 233 -13.01 0.21 -32.56
CA ASP A 233 -14.14 0.48 -33.44
C ASP A 233 -14.70 1.91 -33.22
N LYS A 234 -14.70 2.41 -31.99
CA LYS A 234 -15.08 3.79 -31.68
C LYS A 234 -14.03 4.80 -32.14
N ILE A 235 -12.75 4.47 -31.96
CA ILE A 235 -11.62 5.31 -32.40
C ILE A 235 -11.65 5.47 -33.93
N LEU A 236 -11.88 4.38 -34.67
CA LEU A 236 -11.88 4.34 -36.14
C LEU A 236 -13.21 4.78 -36.78
N ALA A 237 -14.22 5.18 -35.99
CA ALA A 237 -15.51 5.60 -36.51
C ALA A 237 -15.38 6.78 -37.49
N GLU A 238 -16.19 6.80 -38.56
CA GLU A 238 -16.10 7.78 -39.65
C GLU A 238 -16.07 9.24 -39.19
N GLY A 239 -16.84 9.59 -38.16
CA GLY A 239 -16.88 10.95 -37.60
C GLY A 239 -15.72 11.32 -36.68
N ARG A 240 -14.81 10.38 -36.38
CA ARG A 240 -13.64 10.57 -35.51
C ARG A 240 -12.30 10.45 -36.24
N LEU A 241 -12.31 9.96 -37.48
CA LEU A 241 -11.09 9.90 -38.28
C LEU A 241 -10.55 11.32 -38.54
N PRO A 242 -9.22 11.51 -38.53
CA PRO A 242 -8.61 12.80 -38.73
C PRO A 242 -8.86 13.28 -40.17
N ALA A 243 -8.93 14.61 -40.37
CA ALA A 243 -9.05 15.16 -41.71
C ALA A 243 -7.81 14.79 -42.55
N ALA A 244 -7.99 14.59 -43.87
CA ALA A 244 -6.87 14.28 -44.78
C ALA A 244 -5.74 15.34 -44.80
N LYS A 245 -6.01 16.55 -44.27
CA LYS A 245 -5.01 17.61 -44.07
C LYS A 245 -4.13 17.41 -42.82
N GLN A 246 -4.56 16.60 -41.84
CA GLN A 246 -3.85 16.35 -40.57
C GLN A 246 -3.04 15.05 -40.61
N VAL A 247 -3.48 14.04 -41.37
CA VAL A 247 -2.80 12.77 -41.55
C VAL A 247 -2.81 12.43 -43.04
N SER A 248 -1.64 12.23 -43.65
CA SER A 248 -1.52 12.08 -45.12
C SER A 248 -2.22 10.84 -45.69
N ASP A 249 -2.40 9.79 -44.88
CA ASP A 249 -2.88 8.47 -45.32
C ASP A 249 -4.12 7.98 -44.52
N VAL A 250 -5.15 8.83 -44.34
CA VAL A 250 -6.40 8.46 -43.64
C VAL A 250 -7.06 7.21 -44.25
N GLN A 251 -6.87 6.98 -45.56
CA GLN A 251 -7.41 5.80 -46.25
C GLN A 251 -6.93 4.50 -45.61
N LYS A 252 -5.67 4.42 -45.18
CA LYS A 252 -5.13 3.22 -44.52
C LYS A 252 -5.86 2.88 -43.22
N LEU A 253 -6.30 3.89 -42.46
CA LEU A 253 -7.10 3.68 -41.24
C LEU A 253 -8.52 3.21 -41.56
N LYS A 254 -9.11 3.69 -42.67
CA LYS A 254 -10.40 3.19 -43.17
C LYS A 254 -10.29 1.73 -43.62
N ASP A 255 -9.23 1.39 -44.34
CA ASP A 255 -8.98 0.02 -44.81
C ASP A 255 -8.79 -0.94 -43.62
N LEU A 256 -8.09 -0.49 -42.56
CA LEU A 256 -7.98 -1.23 -41.31
C LEU A 256 -9.36 -1.49 -40.67
N ARG A 257 -10.20 -0.45 -40.58
CA ARG A 257 -11.57 -0.60 -40.04
C ARG A 257 -12.38 -1.60 -40.86
N GLU A 258 -12.33 -1.49 -42.19
CA GLU A 258 -13.07 -2.40 -43.07
C GLU A 258 -12.58 -3.84 -42.90
N ALA A 259 -11.26 -4.06 -42.85
CA ALA A 259 -10.68 -5.38 -42.63
C ALA A 259 -11.07 -5.97 -41.26
N LEU A 260 -11.02 -5.18 -40.19
CA LEU A 260 -11.43 -5.63 -38.85
C LEU A 260 -12.93 -5.93 -38.73
N SER A 261 -13.77 -5.19 -39.46
CA SER A 261 -15.23 -5.38 -39.45
C SER A 261 -15.70 -6.68 -40.10
N LYS A 262 -14.85 -7.29 -40.96
CA LYS A 262 -15.14 -8.57 -41.64
C LYS A 262 -14.84 -9.79 -40.77
N GLU A 263 -14.13 -9.60 -39.65
CA GLU A 263 -13.69 -10.67 -38.78
C GLU A 263 -14.48 -10.64 -37.47
N GLU A 264 -14.96 -11.80 -37.01
CA GLU A 264 -15.58 -11.94 -35.67
C GLU A 264 -14.60 -12.59 -34.68
N ASP A 265 -13.68 -13.42 -35.16
CA ASP A 265 -12.69 -14.11 -34.34
C ASP A 265 -11.59 -13.18 -33.83
N LEU A 266 -11.32 -13.22 -32.53
CA LEU A 266 -10.31 -12.39 -31.88
C LEU A 266 -8.90 -12.62 -32.44
N ASN A 267 -8.52 -13.87 -32.73
CA ASN A 267 -7.17 -14.15 -33.25
C ASN A 267 -7.00 -13.57 -34.66
N GLN A 268 -8.04 -13.63 -35.50
CA GLN A 268 -7.99 -13.00 -36.82
C GLN A 268 -7.90 -11.48 -36.73
N LYS A 269 -8.68 -10.85 -35.84
CA LYS A 269 -8.55 -9.40 -35.58
C LYS A 269 -7.15 -9.01 -35.13
N GLN A 270 -6.54 -9.80 -34.24
CA GLN A 270 -5.15 -9.61 -33.80
C GLN A 270 -4.17 -9.69 -34.97
N ILE A 271 -4.31 -10.69 -35.86
CA ILE A 271 -3.45 -10.86 -37.04
C ILE A 271 -3.60 -9.68 -38.01
N VAL A 272 -4.84 -9.27 -38.31
CA VAL A 272 -5.13 -8.13 -39.19
C VAL A 272 -4.49 -6.86 -38.64
N PHE A 273 -4.70 -6.57 -37.35
CA PHE A 273 -4.13 -5.39 -36.70
C PHE A 273 -2.59 -5.44 -36.68
N ALA A 274 -2.00 -6.56 -36.29
CA ALA A 274 -0.54 -6.72 -36.23
C ALA A 274 0.12 -6.57 -37.62
N THR A 275 -0.53 -7.10 -38.67
CA THR A 275 -0.07 -6.98 -40.06
C THR A 275 -0.11 -5.53 -40.53
N PHE A 276 -1.21 -4.82 -40.20
CA PHE A 276 -1.33 -3.40 -40.49
C PHE A 276 -0.21 -2.59 -39.84
N ILE A 277 0.01 -2.74 -38.53
CA ILE A 277 1.07 -2.03 -37.81
C ILE A 277 2.45 -2.33 -38.42
N SER A 278 2.78 -3.61 -38.61
CA SER A 278 4.08 -4.05 -39.12
C SER A 278 4.37 -3.58 -40.55
N SER A 279 3.33 -3.30 -41.34
CA SER A 279 3.46 -2.74 -42.69
C SER A 279 3.87 -1.27 -42.70
N GLN A 280 3.52 -0.52 -41.63
CA GLN A 280 3.81 0.92 -41.52
C GLN A 280 5.08 1.18 -40.70
N ILE A 281 5.24 0.44 -39.60
CA ILE A 281 6.36 0.58 -38.67
C ILE A 281 6.95 -0.80 -38.44
N LYS A 282 8.17 -0.97 -38.93
CA LYS A 282 8.96 -2.16 -38.62
C LYS A 282 9.42 -2.10 -37.16
N ALA A 283 9.71 -3.28 -36.61
CA ALA A 283 10.25 -3.49 -35.27
C ALA A 283 11.44 -2.53 -34.98
N PRO A 284 11.82 -2.34 -33.70
CA PRO A 284 12.25 -1.08 -33.10
C PRO A 284 12.99 -0.10 -34.01
N HIS A 285 12.52 1.15 -34.06
CA HIS A 285 12.94 2.17 -35.03
C HIS A 285 13.45 3.43 -34.35
N ALA A 286 14.17 4.28 -35.07
CA ALA A 286 14.71 5.53 -34.54
C ALA A 286 13.60 6.54 -34.17
N LYS A 287 13.83 7.33 -33.12
CA LYS A 287 12.92 8.42 -32.73
C LYS A 287 12.72 9.39 -33.90
N GLY A 288 11.47 9.57 -34.33
CA GLY A 288 11.09 10.47 -35.44
C GLY A 288 10.73 9.78 -36.77
N VAL A 289 10.88 8.45 -36.89
CA VAL A 289 10.55 7.67 -38.11
C VAL A 289 9.07 7.19 -38.10
N MET A 290 8.21 7.80 -37.28
CA MET A 290 6.84 7.33 -37.08
C MET A 290 5.90 7.80 -38.19
N ALA A 291 5.15 6.89 -38.79
CA ALA A 291 4.11 7.26 -39.75
C ALA A 291 3.00 8.09 -39.06
N PRO A 292 2.54 9.22 -39.62
CA PRO A 292 1.58 10.11 -38.96
C PRO A 292 0.28 9.45 -38.51
N ASN A 293 -0.22 8.46 -39.28
CA ASN A 293 -1.41 7.69 -38.93
C ASN A 293 -1.21 6.78 -37.72
N ILE A 294 0.01 6.25 -37.52
CA ILE A 294 0.33 5.45 -36.35
C ILE A 294 0.52 6.33 -35.12
N GLN A 295 1.16 7.50 -35.26
CA GLN A 295 1.25 8.48 -34.17
C GLN A 295 -0.16 8.89 -33.69
N TRP A 296 -1.07 9.21 -34.63
CA TRP A 296 -2.47 9.51 -34.29
C TRP A 296 -3.14 8.34 -33.55
N LEU A 297 -2.97 7.10 -34.02
CA LEU A 297 -3.53 5.92 -33.38
C LEU A 297 -2.98 5.73 -31.95
N CYS A 298 -1.68 5.93 -31.74
CA CYS A 298 -1.06 5.90 -30.41
C CYS A 298 -1.68 6.93 -29.46
N ASP A 299 -1.90 8.17 -29.94
CA ASP A 299 -2.47 9.25 -29.13
C ASP A 299 -3.94 8.98 -28.75
N GLU A 300 -4.75 8.45 -29.67
CA GLU A 300 -6.14 8.06 -29.39
C GLU A 300 -6.22 6.87 -28.43
N VAL A 301 -5.38 5.84 -28.63
CA VAL A 301 -5.32 4.70 -27.69
C VAL A 301 -4.88 5.16 -26.31
N LYS A 302 -3.89 6.06 -26.21
CA LYS A 302 -3.45 6.64 -24.94
C LYS A 302 -4.58 7.41 -24.24
N ALA A 303 -5.36 8.18 -24.99
CA ALA A 303 -6.53 8.90 -24.46
C ALA A 303 -7.65 7.95 -24.02
N ALA A 304 -7.88 6.86 -24.76
CA ALA A 304 -8.86 5.83 -24.42
C ALA A 304 -8.47 5.08 -23.14
N VAL A 305 -7.21 4.65 -23.03
CA VAL A 305 -6.67 4.03 -21.80
C VAL A 305 -6.88 4.94 -20.61
N ALA A 306 -6.59 6.24 -20.73
CA ALA A 306 -6.77 7.18 -19.61
C ALA A 306 -8.23 7.33 -19.14
N LYS A 307 -9.22 7.05 -20.01
CA LYS A 307 -10.66 7.21 -19.72
C LYS A 307 -11.38 5.91 -19.39
N ASN A 308 -10.88 4.77 -19.87
CA ASN A 308 -11.54 3.48 -19.73
C ASN A 308 -10.71 2.52 -18.86
N ASN A 309 -11.14 2.35 -17.61
CA ASN A 309 -10.48 1.54 -16.58
C ASN A 309 -10.57 0.03 -16.81
N GLN A 310 -11.30 -0.41 -17.84
CA GLN A 310 -11.42 -1.83 -18.18
C GLN A 310 -10.38 -2.28 -19.21
N LEU A 311 -9.72 -1.36 -19.92
CA LEU A 311 -8.67 -1.71 -20.89
C LEU A 311 -7.44 -2.27 -20.18
N SER A 312 -6.96 -3.42 -20.65
CA SER A 312 -5.76 -4.05 -20.10
C SER A 312 -4.49 -3.39 -20.66
N ALA A 313 -3.91 -2.48 -19.89
CA ALA A 313 -2.72 -1.73 -20.26
C ALA A 313 -1.54 -2.03 -19.32
N TRP A 314 -0.35 -2.06 -19.90
CA TRP A 314 0.89 -2.44 -19.25
C TRP A 314 1.97 -1.39 -19.48
N MET A 315 2.83 -1.21 -18.48
CA MET A 315 4.07 -0.45 -18.55
C MET A 315 5.23 -1.43 -18.39
N TYR A 316 6.10 -1.50 -19.40
CA TYR A 316 7.30 -2.32 -19.38
C TYR A 316 8.48 -1.49 -18.89
N LYS A 317 9.22 -1.98 -17.88
CA LYS A 317 10.48 -1.40 -17.39
C LYS A 317 11.67 -2.29 -17.75
N LEU A 318 12.87 -1.74 -17.54
CA LEU A 318 14.17 -2.39 -17.71
C LEU A 318 14.52 -2.76 -19.16
N ASP A 319 14.01 -2.00 -20.14
CA ASP A 319 14.33 -2.20 -21.56
C ASP A 319 15.66 -1.51 -21.92
N TYR A 320 16.77 -1.99 -21.34
CA TYR A 320 18.09 -1.35 -21.41
C TYR A 320 18.95 -1.75 -22.59
N ALA A 321 19.88 -0.85 -22.95
CA ALA A 321 20.99 -1.13 -23.84
C ALA A 321 22.22 -1.77 -23.15
N GLU A 322 22.89 -2.70 -23.84
CA GLU A 322 24.22 -3.23 -23.54
C GLU A 322 25.20 -2.08 -23.29
N GLY A 323 25.93 -2.14 -22.17
CA GLY A 323 26.86 -1.10 -21.71
C GLY A 323 26.26 -0.08 -20.74
N GLN A 324 24.93 0.10 -20.69
CA GLN A 324 24.30 0.91 -19.63
C GLN A 324 24.20 0.16 -18.30
N LYS A 325 23.92 -1.14 -18.39
CA LYS A 325 23.81 -2.04 -17.24
C LYS A 325 24.12 -3.46 -17.69
N ASP A 326 24.81 -4.22 -16.84
CA ASP A 326 25.02 -5.65 -17.07
C ASP A 326 23.67 -6.39 -17.10
N ARG A 327 23.48 -7.30 -18.06
CA ARG A 327 22.22 -8.04 -18.25
C ARG A 327 21.85 -8.87 -17.03
N ILE A 328 22.80 -9.60 -16.46
CA ILE A 328 22.53 -10.47 -15.30
C ILE A 328 22.14 -9.60 -14.10
N LYS A 329 22.82 -8.47 -13.89
CA LYS A 329 22.44 -7.50 -12.85
C LYS A 329 21.04 -6.93 -13.06
N ALA A 330 20.69 -6.55 -14.30
CA ALA A 330 19.35 -6.08 -14.63
C ALA A 330 18.28 -7.15 -14.39
N ASN A 331 18.56 -8.40 -14.76
CA ASN A 331 17.65 -9.52 -14.52
C ASN A 331 17.45 -9.81 -13.03
N LYS A 332 18.52 -9.73 -12.21
CA LYS A 332 18.41 -9.86 -10.74
C LYS A 332 17.60 -8.73 -10.12
N GLU A 333 17.72 -7.50 -10.63
CA GLU A 333 16.88 -6.38 -10.20
C GLU A 333 15.41 -6.56 -10.60
N ALA A 334 15.14 -7.01 -11.83
CA ALA A 334 13.80 -7.40 -12.26
C ALA A 334 13.19 -8.47 -11.34
N LEU A 335 13.94 -9.52 -11.06
CA LEU A 335 13.51 -10.60 -10.17
C LEU A 335 13.22 -10.10 -8.76
N ARG A 336 14.07 -9.23 -8.22
CA ARG A 336 13.88 -8.62 -6.91
C ARG A 336 12.58 -7.82 -6.84
N GLU A 337 12.38 -6.90 -7.78
CA GLU A 337 11.17 -6.07 -7.83
C GLU A 337 9.90 -6.88 -8.04
N PHE A 338 9.98 -7.92 -8.88
CA PHE A 338 8.88 -8.86 -9.09
C PHE A 338 8.52 -9.60 -7.81
N VAL A 339 9.49 -10.13 -7.06
CA VAL A 339 9.23 -10.83 -5.80
C VAL A 339 8.50 -9.90 -4.82
N GLY A 340 9.03 -8.69 -4.59
CA GLY A 340 8.39 -7.73 -3.67
C GLY A 340 6.99 -7.34 -4.11
N THR A 341 6.80 -7.04 -5.40
CA THR A 341 5.51 -6.59 -5.93
C THR A 341 4.48 -7.73 -5.99
N ARG A 342 4.92 -8.96 -6.28
CA ARG A 342 4.04 -10.14 -6.25
C ARG A 342 3.54 -10.40 -4.83
N PHE A 343 4.42 -10.33 -3.83
CA PHE A 343 4.02 -10.45 -2.44
C PHE A 343 3.11 -9.30 -2.02
N ALA A 344 3.36 -8.07 -2.50
CA ALA A 344 2.49 -6.92 -2.22
C ALA A 344 1.08 -7.14 -2.78
N GLY A 345 0.98 -7.69 -3.99
CA GLY A 345 -0.29 -8.07 -4.60
C GLY A 345 -1.01 -9.20 -3.86
N ILE A 346 -0.31 -10.07 -3.15
CA ILE A 346 -0.94 -11.05 -2.24
C ILE A 346 -1.38 -10.35 -0.96
N PHE A 347 -0.55 -9.49 -0.39
CA PHE A 347 -0.80 -8.74 0.84
C PHE A 347 -2.04 -7.83 0.78
N SER A 348 -2.22 -7.08 -0.31
CA SER A 348 -3.36 -6.18 -0.51
C SER A 348 -3.77 -6.10 -1.98
N ALA A 349 -5.07 -5.96 -2.25
CA ALA A 349 -5.59 -5.70 -3.60
C ALA A 349 -5.17 -4.31 -4.16
N GLN A 350 -4.73 -3.42 -3.27
CA GLN A 350 -4.30 -2.05 -3.57
C GLN A 350 -2.82 -1.97 -3.99
N ASN A 351 -2.31 -3.00 -4.66
CA ASN A 351 -0.93 -3.05 -5.13
C ASN A 351 -0.87 -3.40 -6.62
N GLN A 352 0.16 -2.91 -7.28
CA GLN A 352 0.38 -3.13 -8.70
C GLN A 352 0.52 -4.61 -9.03
N ARG A 353 -0.23 -5.06 -10.04
CA ARG A 353 0.05 -6.34 -10.68
C ARG A 353 1.35 -6.19 -11.46
N GLN A 354 2.34 -7.03 -11.17
CA GLN A 354 3.61 -7.05 -11.87
C GLN A 354 3.97 -8.46 -12.28
N GLU A 355 4.42 -8.62 -13.51
CA GLU A 355 4.86 -9.90 -14.09
C GLU A 355 6.26 -9.75 -14.68
N ILE A 356 7.00 -10.85 -14.75
CA ILE A 356 8.26 -10.89 -15.50
C ILE A 356 7.98 -11.43 -16.88
N VAL A 357 8.38 -10.68 -17.89
CA VAL A 357 8.41 -11.13 -19.28
C VAL A 357 9.85 -11.39 -19.67
N TRP A 358 10.15 -12.66 -19.98
CA TRP A 358 11.46 -13.05 -20.49
C TRP A 358 11.48 -12.94 -22.00
N VAL A 359 12.50 -12.26 -22.51
CA VAL A 359 12.74 -12.16 -23.95
C VAL A 359 14.04 -12.87 -24.30
N ASN A 360 13.94 -13.82 -25.24
CA ASN A 360 15.09 -14.53 -25.79
C ASN A 360 15.73 -13.70 -26.91
N ASN A 361 17.02 -13.39 -26.75
CA ASN A 361 17.82 -12.57 -27.66
C ASN A 361 18.71 -13.41 -28.60
N GLY A 362 18.43 -14.70 -28.74
CA GLY A 362 19.26 -15.65 -29.49
C GLY A 362 20.33 -16.31 -28.62
N LYS A 363 20.89 -17.43 -29.09
CA LYS A 363 21.96 -18.22 -28.44
C LYS A 363 21.81 -18.51 -26.93
N GLY A 364 20.58 -18.52 -26.41
CA GLY A 364 20.33 -18.76 -24.98
C GLY A 364 20.52 -17.51 -24.11
N GLU A 365 20.50 -16.32 -24.70
CA GLU A 365 20.56 -15.08 -23.92
C GLU A 365 19.17 -14.56 -23.61
N VAL A 366 18.78 -14.60 -22.33
CA VAL A 366 17.45 -14.14 -21.91
C VAL A 366 17.52 -12.85 -21.10
N HIS A 367 16.62 -11.92 -21.39
CA HIS A 367 16.52 -10.65 -20.70
C HIS A 367 15.14 -10.51 -20.06
N ALA A 368 15.10 -10.12 -18.80
CA ALA A 368 13.87 -9.88 -18.07
C ALA A 368 13.40 -8.44 -18.28
N LEU A 369 12.14 -8.29 -18.68
CA LEU A 369 11.40 -7.05 -18.62
C LEU A 369 10.36 -7.16 -17.50
N LEU A 370 10.13 -6.06 -16.78
CA LEU A 370 9.06 -5.98 -15.79
C LEU A 370 7.81 -5.44 -16.46
N ALA A 371 6.76 -6.25 -16.55
CA ALA A 371 5.45 -5.87 -17.02
C ALA A 371 4.60 -5.40 -15.84
N CYS A 372 4.44 -4.09 -15.71
CA CYS A 372 3.74 -3.42 -14.62
C CYS A 372 2.33 -3.04 -15.08
N GLY A 373 1.29 -3.60 -14.46
CA GLY A 373 -0.10 -3.25 -14.76
C GLY A 373 -0.37 -1.77 -14.50
N TRP A 374 -0.94 -1.09 -15.49
CA TRP A 374 -1.23 0.33 -15.39
C TRP A 374 -2.54 0.57 -14.64
N LYS A 375 -2.52 1.42 -13.61
CA LYS A 375 -3.72 1.81 -12.86
C LYS A 375 -4.18 3.19 -13.30
N ASN A 376 -5.37 3.27 -13.86
CA ASN A 376 -5.96 4.54 -14.25
C ASN A 376 -6.29 5.41 -13.03
N GLY A 377 -6.16 6.73 -13.20
CA GLY A 377 -6.37 7.69 -12.11
C GLY A 377 -5.28 7.69 -11.04
N LEU A 378 -4.19 6.92 -11.22
CA LEU A 378 -3.05 6.91 -10.31
C LEU A 378 -2.42 8.29 -10.23
N GLN A 379 -2.37 8.84 -9.01
CA GLN A 379 -1.64 10.06 -8.69
C GLN A 379 -0.44 9.69 -7.82
N GLU A 380 0.76 9.98 -8.30
CA GLU A 380 2.01 9.75 -7.56
C GLU A 380 2.06 10.65 -6.32
N LEU A 381 2.61 10.13 -5.22
CA LEU A 381 2.74 10.88 -3.97
C LEU A 381 3.76 12.02 -4.05
N THR A 382 4.54 12.09 -5.13
CA THR A 382 5.50 13.18 -5.39
C THR A 382 4.87 14.56 -5.33
N HIS A 383 3.62 14.73 -5.76
CA HIS A 383 2.93 16.03 -5.68
C HIS A 383 2.49 16.42 -4.26
N PHE A 384 2.55 15.50 -3.31
CA PHE A 384 2.04 15.68 -1.95
C PHE A 384 3.15 15.62 -0.88
N LEU A 385 4.32 15.04 -1.17
CA LEU A 385 5.41 14.94 -0.18
C LEU A 385 6.03 16.30 0.18
N HIS A 386 5.74 16.84 1.37
CA HIS A 386 6.45 17.97 1.97
C HIS A 386 7.55 17.48 2.90
N GLY A 387 8.68 18.19 2.94
CA GLY A 387 9.90 17.63 3.54
C GLY A 387 10.33 16.35 2.83
N GLY A 388 11.27 15.61 3.39
CA GLY A 388 11.63 14.29 2.82
C GLY A 388 12.66 14.30 1.70
N SER A 389 13.30 15.44 1.44
CA SER A 389 14.51 15.51 0.62
C SER A 389 15.75 15.10 1.42
N ALA A 390 16.85 14.86 0.69
CA ALA A 390 18.16 14.66 1.30
C ALA A 390 18.56 15.87 2.18
N PRO A 391 19.30 15.65 3.29
CA PRO A 391 19.87 14.38 3.74
C PRO A 391 18.94 13.53 4.62
N ASP A 392 17.80 14.06 5.07
CA ASP A 392 17.05 13.48 6.19
C ASP A 392 15.92 12.52 5.79
N TYR A 393 15.34 12.66 4.59
CA TYR A 393 14.30 11.76 4.09
C TYR A 393 13.16 11.48 5.10
N ASN A 394 12.75 12.53 5.82
CA ASN A 394 11.66 12.49 6.80
C ASN A 394 10.44 13.31 6.34
N GLY A 395 9.85 12.95 5.21
CA GLY A 395 8.71 13.68 4.63
C GLY A 395 7.35 13.35 5.25
N VAL A 396 6.40 14.24 5.00
CA VAL A 396 4.97 14.12 5.37
C VAL A 396 4.15 14.44 4.12
N LEU A 397 3.06 13.70 3.89
CA LEU A 397 2.16 13.99 2.79
C LEU A 397 1.27 15.18 3.16
N VAL A 398 1.15 16.18 2.30
CA VAL A 398 0.31 17.37 2.51
C VAL A 398 -0.75 17.49 1.43
N GLU A 399 -1.84 18.18 1.74
CA GLU A 399 -2.94 18.40 0.78
C GLU A 399 -2.49 19.24 -0.43
N ASP A 400 -1.73 20.31 -0.16
CA ASP A 400 -1.14 21.19 -1.15
C ASP A 400 0.22 21.72 -0.66
N LYS A 401 1.30 21.47 -1.42
CA LYS A 401 2.64 21.97 -1.10
C LYS A 401 2.77 23.49 -1.23
N SER A 402 1.97 24.09 -2.10
CA SER A 402 1.99 25.52 -2.38
C SER A 402 1.16 26.33 -1.38
N ALA A 403 0.33 25.66 -0.56
CA ALA A 403 -0.45 26.30 0.48
C ALA A 403 0.46 26.98 1.52
N ALA A 404 0.03 28.18 1.95
CA ALA A 404 0.67 28.95 3.01
C ALA A 404 0.65 28.19 4.34
N VAL A 405 -0.46 27.50 4.62
CA VAL A 405 -0.63 26.60 5.76
C VAL A 405 -0.70 25.18 5.24
N LYS A 406 0.27 24.36 5.60
CA LYS A 406 0.36 22.96 5.14
C LYS A 406 -0.34 22.05 6.13
N ARG A 407 -1.30 21.28 5.65
CA ARG A 407 -2.03 20.27 6.43
C ARG A 407 -1.72 18.90 5.86
N SER A 408 -1.55 17.93 6.76
CA SER A 408 -1.28 16.56 6.40
C SER A 408 -2.44 15.95 5.62
N LYS A 409 -2.12 15.20 4.56
CA LYS A 409 -3.11 14.53 3.70
C LYS A 409 -3.38 13.13 4.22
N TYR A 410 -4.64 12.84 4.53
CA TYR A 410 -5.10 11.47 4.78
C TYR A 410 -5.25 10.70 3.47
N ILE A 411 -4.74 9.45 3.44
CA ILE A 411 -4.92 8.51 2.32
C ILE A 411 -5.38 7.18 2.90
N TYR A 412 -6.55 6.73 2.47
CA TYR A 412 -7.15 5.50 2.98
C TYR A 412 -6.29 4.27 2.64
N GLY A 413 -6.05 3.41 3.63
CA GLY A 413 -5.28 2.17 3.47
C GLY A 413 -3.77 2.38 3.32
N LEU A 414 -3.27 3.60 3.55
CA LEU A 414 -1.83 3.88 3.54
C LEU A 414 -1.13 3.12 4.68
N ALA A 415 -1.69 3.17 5.89
CA ALA A 415 -0.98 2.75 7.09
C ALA A 415 -0.73 1.24 7.13
N LYS A 416 -1.70 0.44 6.66
CA LYS A 416 -1.59 -1.03 6.65
C LYS A 416 -0.39 -1.54 5.82
N ASN A 417 0.09 -0.75 4.86
CA ASN A 417 1.23 -1.15 4.02
C ASN A 417 2.61 -0.93 4.69
N LEU A 418 2.68 -0.23 5.83
CA LEU A 418 3.93 0.02 6.55
C LEU A 418 4.65 -1.29 6.91
N ILE A 419 3.93 -2.22 7.55
CA ILE A 419 4.52 -3.48 8.00
C ILE A 419 5.01 -4.33 6.84
N PHE A 420 4.32 -4.28 5.70
CA PHE A 420 4.74 -5.00 4.52
C PHE A 420 6.08 -4.46 3.99
N GLY A 421 6.22 -3.14 3.90
CA GLY A 421 7.48 -2.49 3.52
C GLY A 421 8.63 -2.81 4.49
N ILE A 422 8.35 -2.93 5.79
CA ILE A 422 9.33 -3.34 6.82
C ILE A 422 9.68 -4.83 6.66
N GLY A 423 8.68 -5.69 6.48
CA GLY A 423 8.85 -7.16 6.40
C GLY A 423 9.59 -7.62 5.16
N ILE A 424 9.46 -6.90 4.05
CA ILE A 424 10.29 -7.15 2.87
C ILE A 424 11.61 -6.36 2.89
N GLY A 425 11.84 -5.49 3.89
CA GLY A 425 13.05 -4.67 4.00
C GLY A 425 13.28 -3.69 2.84
N ASP A 426 12.22 -3.16 2.23
CA ASP A 426 12.34 -2.26 1.08
C ASP A 426 12.73 -0.85 1.49
N ARG A 427 14.03 -0.59 1.62
CA ARG A 427 14.57 0.73 1.99
C ARG A 427 14.14 1.89 1.07
N ASP A 428 13.76 1.59 -0.19
CA ASP A 428 13.23 2.59 -1.14
C ASP A 428 11.70 2.51 -1.26
N GLY A 429 11.03 1.94 -0.24
CA GLY A 429 9.59 1.66 -0.26
C GLY A 429 8.72 2.86 -0.60
N MET A 430 8.96 4.03 0.01
CA MET A 430 8.28 5.26 -0.42
C MET A 430 9.00 5.94 -1.61
N GLY A 431 10.32 5.83 -1.65
CA GLY A 431 11.17 6.50 -2.63
C GLY A 431 11.68 7.87 -2.12
N LYS A 432 12.73 8.38 -2.77
CA LYS A 432 13.35 9.68 -2.44
C LYS A 432 12.35 10.84 -2.46
N ASP A 433 11.51 10.91 -3.49
CA ASP A 433 10.53 11.99 -3.70
C ASP A 433 9.09 11.43 -3.62
N ALA A 434 8.89 10.33 -2.87
CA ALA A 434 7.64 9.57 -2.81
C ALA A 434 7.13 9.07 -4.19
N GLN A 435 8.03 8.90 -5.15
CA GLN A 435 7.69 8.59 -6.55
C GLN A 435 7.31 7.13 -6.78
N ASN A 436 7.61 6.25 -5.83
CA ASN A 436 7.35 4.82 -5.98
C ASN A 436 5.91 4.46 -5.59
N LYS A 437 5.17 5.38 -4.97
CA LYS A 437 3.84 5.10 -4.40
C LYS A 437 2.85 6.20 -4.80
N GLY A 438 1.57 5.87 -4.74
CA GLY A 438 0.50 6.75 -5.19
C GLY A 438 -0.81 6.45 -4.49
N PHE A 439 -1.86 7.08 -4.98
CA PHE A 439 -3.22 6.66 -4.69
C PHE A 439 -4.05 6.66 -5.97
N ALA A 440 -5.01 5.75 -6.03
CA ALA A 440 -5.99 5.64 -7.09
C ALA A 440 -7.34 5.28 -6.46
N ASP A 441 -8.43 5.76 -7.02
CA ASP A 441 -9.77 5.57 -6.44
C ASP A 441 -9.85 6.01 -4.95
N ASN A 442 -9.13 7.10 -4.61
CA ASN A 442 -8.98 7.66 -3.25
C ASN A 442 -8.29 6.76 -2.20
N ALA A 443 -7.78 5.58 -2.58
CA ALA A 443 -7.06 4.68 -1.70
C ALA A 443 -5.59 4.61 -2.09
N TYR A 444 -4.73 4.31 -1.12
CA TYR A 444 -3.32 4.03 -1.35
C TYR A 444 -3.18 3.00 -2.48
N TYR A 445 -2.19 3.19 -3.33
CA TYR A 445 -1.83 2.23 -4.36
C TYR A 445 -0.32 2.07 -4.39
N GLY A 446 0.15 0.90 -3.97
CA GLY A 446 1.57 0.59 -3.98
C GLY A 446 2.03 0.10 -5.34
N PHE A 447 3.14 0.66 -5.83
CA PHE A 447 3.84 0.17 -7.01
C PHE A 447 5.36 0.23 -6.76
N ASP A 448 6.16 -0.34 -7.66
CA ASP A 448 7.63 -0.15 -7.64
C ASP A 448 8.33 -0.47 -6.30
N TYR A 449 8.25 -1.74 -5.85
CA TYR A 449 8.99 -2.22 -4.68
C TYR A 449 10.43 -2.56 -5.08
N GLY A 450 11.29 -1.53 -5.11
CA GLY A 450 12.60 -1.51 -5.78
C GLY A 450 13.74 -2.29 -5.10
N LYS A 451 13.72 -2.38 -3.76
CA LYS A 451 14.83 -2.95 -2.97
C LYS A 451 14.43 -4.01 -1.94
N PRO A 452 13.42 -4.87 -2.18
CA PRO A 452 13.05 -5.91 -1.23
C PRO A 452 14.20 -6.90 -1.00
N TYR A 453 14.37 -7.31 0.25
CA TYR A 453 15.35 -8.27 0.75
C TYR A 453 16.81 -7.94 0.42
N GLU A 454 17.12 -6.66 0.16
CA GLU A 454 18.50 -6.20 0.00
C GLU A 454 19.13 -5.89 1.36
N GLY A 455 20.11 -6.71 1.77
CA GLY A 455 20.76 -6.58 3.09
C GLY A 455 19.96 -7.28 4.20
N GLU A 456 20.20 -6.89 5.44
CA GLU A 456 19.63 -7.55 6.63
C GLU A 456 18.20 -7.08 6.98
N GLY A 457 17.70 -6.02 6.33
CA GLY A 457 16.44 -5.39 6.70
C GLY A 457 16.50 -4.62 8.03
N VAL A 458 15.35 -4.22 8.56
CA VAL A 458 15.23 -3.50 9.86
C VAL A 458 14.35 -4.21 10.88
N ALA A 459 13.73 -5.33 10.50
CA ALA A 459 12.81 -6.08 11.35
C ALA A 459 13.44 -6.55 12.68
N SER A 460 14.75 -6.77 12.72
CA SER A 460 15.48 -7.14 13.94
C SER A 460 15.48 -6.04 15.03
N SER A 461 15.24 -4.79 14.64
CA SER A 461 15.15 -3.62 15.52
C SER A 461 13.73 -3.07 15.66
N LEU A 462 12.74 -3.78 15.12
CA LEU A 462 11.35 -3.36 15.08
C LEU A 462 10.71 -3.45 16.47
N ASP A 463 10.12 -2.34 16.92
CA ASP A 463 9.31 -2.26 18.13
C ASP A 463 7.81 -2.29 17.81
N ASP A 464 6.99 -2.48 18.83
CA ASP A 464 5.55 -2.71 18.74
C ASP A 464 4.71 -1.48 18.36
N ASP A 465 5.35 -0.31 18.24
CA ASP A 465 4.82 0.94 17.69
C ASP A 465 5.23 1.17 16.22
N PHE A 466 5.83 0.15 15.59
CA PHE A 466 6.41 0.14 14.25
C PHE A 466 7.71 0.94 14.09
N SER A 467 8.27 1.50 15.17
CA SER A 467 9.57 2.15 15.11
C SER A 467 10.70 1.13 14.90
N PHE A 468 11.76 1.55 14.22
CA PHE A 468 12.94 0.72 13.96
C PHE A 468 14.19 1.58 13.83
N GLU A 469 15.37 0.95 13.92
CA GLU A 469 16.65 1.64 13.81
C GLU A 469 17.10 1.76 12.35
N ASP A 470 17.03 2.97 11.78
CA ASP A 470 17.75 3.30 10.54
C ASP A 470 19.19 3.71 10.88
N LEU A 471 20.09 2.73 10.92
CA LEU A 471 21.51 2.93 11.20
C LEU A 471 22.17 3.96 10.26
N PHE A 472 21.77 3.98 9.00
CA PHE A 472 22.38 4.87 8.00
C PHE A 472 21.81 6.29 8.07
N ALA A 473 20.61 6.48 8.63
CA ALA A 473 20.07 7.81 8.95
C ALA A 473 20.87 8.52 10.06
N LYS A 474 21.58 7.76 10.90
CA LYS A 474 22.47 8.30 11.96
C LYS A 474 23.84 8.76 11.43
N ALA A 475 24.18 8.45 10.18
CA ALA A 475 25.43 8.89 9.59
C ALA A 475 25.51 10.44 9.48
N PRO A 476 26.70 11.05 9.52
CA PRO A 476 26.85 12.49 9.28
C PRO A 476 26.17 12.93 7.97
N ALA A 477 25.55 14.11 7.97
CA ALA A 477 24.75 14.62 6.84
C ALA A 477 25.49 14.59 5.49
N LEU A 478 26.81 14.80 5.50
CA LEU A 478 27.66 14.75 4.29
C LEU A 478 27.67 13.37 3.60
N PHE A 479 27.47 12.28 4.36
CA PHE A 479 27.37 10.91 3.86
C PHE A 479 25.93 10.50 3.49
N ARG A 480 24.94 11.28 3.92
CA ARG A 480 23.50 11.08 3.64
C ARG A 480 22.98 11.96 2.50
N GLY A 481 23.71 13.00 2.12
CA GLY A 481 23.38 13.91 1.02
C GLY A 481 23.75 13.36 -0.37
N SER A 482 23.38 14.09 -1.43
CA SER A 482 23.67 13.74 -2.84
C SER A 482 25.14 13.87 -3.27
N SER A 483 26.06 14.08 -2.33
CA SER A 483 27.50 14.23 -2.61
C SER A 483 28.12 12.93 -3.18
N PRO A 484 29.28 12.97 -3.86
CA PRO A 484 29.96 11.77 -4.34
C PRO A 484 30.34 10.77 -3.22
N ILE A 485 30.56 11.27 -2.00
CA ILE A 485 30.83 10.46 -0.81
C ILE A 485 29.56 10.03 -0.06
N GLY A 486 28.38 10.45 -0.55
CA GLY A 486 27.07 10.23 0.06
C GLY A 486 26.57 8.79 -0.07
N LEU A 487 27.36 7.80 0.35
CA LEU A 487 27.05 6.38 0.21
C LEU A 487 25.92 5.93 1.16
N ALA A 488 25.83 6.51 2.36
CA ALA A 488 24.84 6.10 3.36
C ALA A 488 23.39 6.29 2.87
N ARG A 489 23.14 7.31 2.03
CA ARG A 489 21.81 7.56 1.44
C ARG A 489 21.25 6.37 0.67
N HIS A 490 22.11 5.50 0.13
CA HIS A 490 21.70 4.33 -0.64
C HIS A 490 21.23 3.20 0.27
N PHE A 491 21.50 3.27 1.58
CA PHE A 491 21.17 2.24 2.57
C PHE A 491 20.13 2.71 3.61
N MET A 492 19.69 3.96 3.55
CA MET A 492 18.64 4.53 4.41
C MET A 492 17.23 4.13 3.96
N TYR A 493 16.31 4.02 4.92
CA TYR A 493 14.87 3.86 4.69
C TYR A 493 14.24 5.22 4.43
N ARG A 494 13.84 5.47 3.19
CA ARG A 494 13.46 6.81 2.75
C ARG A 494 11.97 7.07 2.97
N ASN A 495 11.65 8.18 3.63
CA ASN A 495 10.30 8.71 3.78
C ASN A 495 9.29 7.73 4.39
N TYR A 496 9.73 6.80 5.25
CA TYR A 496 8.82 5.95 6.02
C TYR A 496 7.99 6.73 7.05
N SER A 497 8.42 7.95 7.41
CA SER A 497 7.69 8.88 8.28
C SER A 497 6.27 9.19 7.79
N VAL A 498 6.00 9.11 6.49
CA VAL A 498 4.66 9.32 5.91
C VAL A 498 3.59 8.38 6.47
N PHE A 499 3.99 7.18 6.93
CA PHE A 499 3.06 6.20 7.48
C PHE A 499 2.67 6.48 8.94
N TYR A 500 3.41 7.33 9.65
CA TYR A 500 3.24 7.51 11.11
C TYR A 500 2.21 8.56 11.48
N ASP A 501 1.78 9.42 10.53
CA ASP A 501 0.64 10.32 10.73
C ASP A 501 -0.70 9.63 10.43
N THR A 502 -0.86 8.44 11.00
CA THR A 502 -2.01 7.56 10.85
C THR A 502 -2.33 6.90 12.19
N VAL A 503 -3.56 6.42 12.35
CA VAL A 503 -3.96 5.68 13.55
C VAL A 503 -3.20 4.35 13.64
N LEU A 504 -2.91 3.91 14.87
CA LEU A 504 -2.14 2.69 15.09
C LEU A 504 -2.93 1.44 14.70
N SER A 505 -4.25 1.43 14.89
CA SER A 505 -5.13 0.34 14.47
C SER A 505 -5.02 0.04 12.96
N GLU A 506 -5.00 1.06 12.10
CA GLU A 506 -4.82 0.88 10.65
C GLU A 506 -3.45 0.24 10.32
N ARG A 507 -2.40 0.53 11.08
CA ARG A 507 -1.09 -0.15 10.94
C ARG A 507 -1.17 -1.61 11.38
N MET A 508 -1.91 -1.89 12.47
CA MET A 508 -2.13 -3.25 12.99
C MET A 508 -3.01 -4.11 12.07
N GLU A 509 -3.94 -3.52 11.31
CA GLU A 509 -4.66 -4.24 10.23
C GLU A 509 -3.66 -4.94 9.29
N GLY A 510 -2.61 -4.21 8.89
CA GLY A 510 -1.54 -4.76 8.06
C GLY A 510 -0.79 -5.92 8.73
N VAL A 511 -0.59 -5.86 10.06
CA VAL A 511 0.07 -6.95 10.80
C VAL A 511 -0.75 -8.23 10.71
N HIS A 512 -2.07 -8.14 10.86
CA HIS A 512 -2.95 -9.31 10.72
C HIS A 512 -2.88 -9.93 9.31
N LEU A 513 -2.86 -9.09 8.27
CA LEU A 513 -2.69 -9.56 6.89
C LEU A 513 -1.34 -10.25 6.68
N LEU A 514 -0.25 -9.67 7.19
CA LEU A 514 1.07 -10.27 7.05
C LEU A 514 1.19 -11.57 7.86
N ILE A 515 0.63 -11.63 9.06
CA ILE A 515 0.59 -12.87 9.86
C ILE A 515 -0.16 -13.97 9.10
N LYS A 516 -1.30 -13.67 8.47
CA LYS A 516 -2.02 -14.63 7.62
C LYS A 516 -1.13 -15.14 6.48
N MET A 517 -0.34 -14.29 5.84
CA MET A 517 0.64 -14.74 4.84
C MET A 517 1.74 -15.62 5.46
N ILE A 518 2.22 -15.30 6.66
CA ILE A 518 3.33 -16.01 7.32
C ILE A 518 2.90 -17.38 7.84
N THR A 519 1.80 -17.44 8.59
CA THR A 519 1.36 -18.62 9.34
C THR A 519 0.19 -19.36 8.67
N GLY A 520 -0.58 -18.68 7.81
CA GLY A 520 -1.84 -19.19 7.27
C GLY A 520 -3.04 -19.03 8.21
N GLU A 521 -2.82 -18.55 9.43
CA GLU A 521 -3.84 -18.47 10.48
C GLU A 521 -4.55 -17.12 10.46
N ASN A 522 -5.86 -17.16 10.70
CA ASN A 522 -6.66 -15.96 10.89
C ASN A 522 -6.56 -15.47 12.34
N PRO A 523 -6.65 -14.16 12.61
CA PRO A 523 -6.86 -13.66 13.96
C PRO A 523 -8.24 -14.09 14.49
N SER A 524 -8.50 -13.86 15.78
CA SER A 524 -9.77 -14.23 16.39
C SER A 524 -10.94 -13.50 15.73
N GLU A 525 -12.15 -14.09 15.78
CA GLU A 525 -13.37 -13.49 15.24
C GLU A 525 -13.70 -12.12 15.84
N GLU A 526 -13.31 -11.89 17.09
CA GLU A 526 -13.45 -10.60 17.76
C GLU A 526 -12.57 -9.53 17.10
N VAL A 527 -11.30 -9.86 16.82
CA VAL A 527 -10.37 -8.99 16.10
C VAL A 527 -10.87 -8.74 14.68
N ILE A 528 -11.29 -9.78 13.95
CA ILE A 528 -11.80 -9.64 12.57
C ILE A 528 -12.97 -8.66 12.50
N LYS A 529 -13.93 -8.75 13.44
CA LYS A 529 -15.09 -7.84 13.48
C LYS A 529 -14.72 -6.40 13.83
N SER A 530 -13.60 -6.18 14.51
CA SER A 530 -13.16 -4.83 14.87
C SER A 530 -12.56 -4.04 13.71
N TYR A 531 -12.13 -4.70 12.63
CA TYR A 531 -11.54 -4.08 11.43
C TYR A 531 -12.47 -4.23 10.20
N PRO A 532 -13.06 -3.14 9.69
CA PRO A 532 -13.88 -3.19 8.48
C PRO A 532 -13.10 -3.72 7.27
N GLY A 533 -13.63 -4.74 6.58
CA GLY A 533 -13.02 -5.31 5.38
C GLY A 533 -11.86 -6.31 5.60
N LEU A 534 -11.39 -6.50 6.84
CA LEU A 534 -10.29 -7.42 7.14
C LEU A 534 -10.60 -8.86 6.72
N ARG A 535 -11.84 -9.32 6.92
CA ARG A 535 -12.26 -10.67 6.50
C ARG A 535 -12.07 -10.91 5.00
N ASP A 536 -12.44 -9.94 4.17
CA ASP A 536 -12.36 -10.09 2.72
C ASP A 536 -10.90 -10.14 2.26
N GLU A 537 -10.03 -9.34 2.86
CA GLU A 537 -8.59 -9.36 2.58
C GLU A 537 -7.92 -10.66 3.07
N LEU A 538 -8.30 -11.18 4.24
CA LEU A 538 -7.81 -12.47 4.75
C LEU A 538 -8.22 -13.64 3.84
N ASN A 539 -9.48 -13.65 3.39
CA ASN A 539 -9.98 -14.64 2.44
C ASN A 539 -9.24 -14.54 1.10
N ARG A 540 -8.99 -13.32 0.61
CA ARG A 540 -8.23 -13.09 -0.62
C ARG A 540 -6.79 -13.60 -0.52
N ILE A 541 -6.13 -13.42 0.64
CA ILE A 541 -4.81 -14.00 0.88
C ILE A 541 -4.89 -15.52 0.85
N GLU A 542 -5.89 -16.12 1.49
CA GLU A 542 -6.11 -17.57 1.50
C GLU A 542 -6.31 -18.13 0.09
N GLU A 543 -7.16 -17.49 -0.73
CA GLU A 543 -7.39 -17.86 -2.14
C GLU A 543 -6.14 -17.72 -3.01
N ARG A 544 -5.23 -16.81 -2.67
CA ARG A 544 -3.95 -16.59 -3.38
C ARG A 544 -2.79 -17.40 -2.81
N THR A 545 -3.00 -18.11 -1.70
CA THR A 545 -1.98 -18.95 -1.09
C THR A 545 -1.85 -20.25 -1.88
N PRO A 546 -0.68 -20.53 -2.49
CA PRO A 546 -0.50 -21.75 -3.26
C PRO A 546 -0.57 -22.98 -2.36
N SER A 547 -1.23 -24.04 -2.81
CA SER A 547 -1.28 -25.32 -2.09
C SER A 547 -0.11 -26.22 -2.46
N PRO A 548 0.45 -27.02 -1.53
CA PRO A 548 1.50 -27.99 -1.86
C PRO A 548 1.13 -28.93 -3.00
N GLU A 549 -0.14 -29.38 -3.06
CA GLU A 549 -0.64 -30.28 -4.10
C GLU A 549 -0.64 -29.62 -5.49
N GLU A 550 -1.02 -28.35 -5.58
CA GLU A 550 -0.96 -27.58 -6.83
C GLU A 550 0.50 -27.41 -7.31
N LEU A 551 1.40 -27.06 -6.38
CA LEU A 551 2.82 -26.90 -6.70
C LEU A 551 3.46 -28.21 -7.19
N LEU A 552 3.15 -29.33 -6.52
CA LEU A 552 3.64 -30.66 -6.92
C LEU A 552 3.10 -31.11 -8.28
N LYS A 553 1.83 -30.83 -8.58
CA LYS A 553 1.24 -31.08 -9.89
C LYS A 553 1.97 -30.30 -10.99
N ASN A 554 2.27 -29.02 -10.74
CA ASN A 554 3.01 -28.17 -11.68
C ASN A 554 4.43 -28.70 -11.89
N LEU A 555 5.14 -29.08 -10.83
CA LEU A 555 6.48 -29.67 -10.90
C LEU A 555 6.49 -31.01 -11.65
N GLY A 556 5.47 -31.87 -11.46
CA GLY A 556 5.32 -33.11 -12.23
C GLY A 556 5.25 -32.84 -13.73
N ALA A 557 4.41 -31.89 -14.15
CA ALA A 557 4.29 -31.50 -15.56
C ALA A 557 5.58 -30.87 -16.14
N LEU A 558 6.36 -30.16 -15.32
CA LEU A 558 7.67 -29.63 -15.73
C LEU A 558 8.71 -30.73 -15.86
N ARG A 559 8.68 -31.70 -14.94
CA ARG A 559 9.56 -32.87 -14.96
C ARG A 559 9.37 -33.69 -16.23
N GLU A 560 8.12 -33.91 -16.65
CA GLU A 560 7.78 -34.60 -17.91
C GLU A 560 8.36 -33.91 -19.16
N LYS A 561 8.48 -32.58 -19.15
CA LYS A 561 9.06 -31.80 -20.26
C LYS A 561 10.60 -31.80 -20.24
N SER A 562 11.21 -32.21 -19.13
CA SER A 562 12.67 -32.18 -18.96
C SER A 562 13.33 -33.44 -19.51
N ALA A 563 14.55 -33.31 -20.03
CA ALA A 563 15.31 -34.45 -20.51
C ALA A 563 15.76 -35.33 -19.32
N LYS A 564 15.51 -36.64 -19.41
CA LYS A 564 15.87 -37.61 -18.38
C LYS A 564 17.39 -37.58 -18.11
N GLY A 565 17.77 -37.48 -16.85
CA GLY A 565 19.13 -37.32 -16.35
C GLY A 565 19.73 -35.94 -16.51
N SER A 566 18.96 -34.93 -16.94
CA SER A 566 19.48 -33.57 -17.09
C SER A 566 19.65 -32.86 -15.76
N GLN A 567 20.49 -31.82 -15.75
CA GLN A 567 20.64 -30.92 -14.60
C GLN A 567 19.33 -30.21 -14.25
N LEU A 568 18.49 -29.96 -15.25
CA LEU A 568 17.17 -29.36 -15.07
C LEU A 568 16.20 -30.32 -14.35
N GLU A 569 16.21 -31.61 -14.68
CA GLU A 569 15.44 -32.61 -13.94
C GLU A 569 15.86 -32.64 -12.47
N ALA A 570 17.18 -32.63 -12.20
CA ALA A 570 17.70 -32.60 -10.82
C ALA A 570 17.27 -31.34 -10.03
N LEU A 571 17.16 -30.19 -10.71
CA LEU A 571 16.65 -28.96 -10.09
C LEU A 571 15.15 -29.08 -9.75
N ILE A 572 14.36 -29.69 -10.63
CA ILE A 572 12.93 -29.94 -10.41
C ILE A 572 12.74 -30.95 -9.27
N ASP A 573 13.51 -32.05 -9.26
CA ASP A 573 13.52 -33.05 -8.19
C ASP A 573 13.82 -32.41 -6.83
N ALA A 574 14.78 -31.49 -6.78
CA ALA A 574 15.11 -30.75 -5.56
C ALA A 574 13.91 -29.96 -5.00
N GLN A 575 13.14 -29.30 -5.87
CA GLN A 575 11.93 -28.56 -5.48
C GLN A 575 10.79 -29.48 -5.04
N ILE A 576 10.63 -30.64 -5.70
CA ILE A 576 9.63 -31.65 -5.31
C ILE A 576 9.85 -32.12 -3.87
N ILE A 577 11.09 -32.51 -3.54
CA ILE A 577 11.42 -33.00 -2.19
C ILE A 577 11.31 -31.87 -1.16
N GLU A 578 11.70 -30.64 -1.49
CA GLU A 578 11.55 -29.49 -0.60
C GLU A 578 10.08 -29.34 -0.13
N ILE A 579 9.13 -29.43 -1.06
CA ILE A 579 7.69 -29.38 -0.77
C ILE A 579 7.23 -30.63 -0.01
N CYS A 580 7.61 -31.83 -0.48
CA CYS A 580 7.20 -33.10 0.15
C CYS A 580 7.77 -33.29 1.57
N SER A 581 8.88 -32.62 1.91
CA SER A 581 9.51 -32.68 3.24
C SER A 581 8.61 -32.19 4.38
N GLY A 582 7.58 -31.39 4.04
CA GLY A 582 6.63 -30.81 4.98
C GLY A 582 7.21 -29.72 5.88
N LYS A 583 8.39 -29.18 5.56
CA LYS A 583 9.06 -28.13 6.34
C LYS A 583 8.68 -26.71 5.96
N LEU A 584 8.12 -26.52 4.77
CA LEU A 584 7.78 -25.20 4.26
C LEU A 584 6.64 -24.58 5.08
N SER A 585 6.86 -23.36 5.57
CA SER A 585 5.81 -22.52 6.12
C SER A 585 4.88 -22.05 5.00
N THR A 586 3.72 -21.49 5.37
CA THR A 586 2.79 -20.87 4.43
C THR A 586 3.49 -19.81 3.56
N PHE A 587 4.40 -19.03 4.15
CA PHE A 587 5.16 -18.01 3.41
C PHE A 587 6.15 -18.60 2.41
N ASP A 588 6.80 -19.71 2.77
CA ASP A 588 7.78 -20.40 1.90
C ASP A 588 7.12 -20.93 0.62
N LEU A 589 5.82 -21.27 0.67
CA LEU A 589 5.07 -21.72 -0.51
C LEU A 589 4.97 -20.62 -1.59
N TYR A 590 4.96 -19.34 -1.22
CA TYR A 590 5.01 -18.24 -2.19
C TYR A 590 6.35 -18.20 -2.93
N PHE A 591 7.46 -18.42 -2.23
CA PHE A 591 8.78 -18.54 -2.84
C PHE A 591 8.88 -19.79 -3.71
N ALA A 592 8.34 -20.93 -3.27
CA ALA A 592 8.27 -22.15 -4.06
C ALA A 592 7.52 -21.92 -5.38
N GLN A 593 6.37 -21.24 -5.36
CA GLN A 593 5.64 -20.88 -6.57
C GLN A 593 6.49 -20.00 -7.51
N ILE A 594 7.20 -19.00 -6.99
CA ILE A 594 8.08 -18.14 -7.80
C ILE A 594 9.22 -18.95 -8.44
N LYS A 595 9.84 -19.87 -7.67
CA LYS A 595 10.89 -20.76 -8.18
C LYS A 595 10.35 -21.67 -9.31
N ILE A 596 9.16 -22.24 -9.13
CA ILE A 596 8.49 -23.09 -10.13
C ILE A 596 8.17 -22.30 -11.40
N ASP A 597 7.61 -21.10 -11.27
CA ASP A 597 7.29 -20.22 -12.40
C ASP A 597 8.57 -19.85 -13.17
N LEU A 598 9.66 -19.58 -12.46
CA LEU A 598 10.95 -19.28 -13.09
C LEU A 598 11.52 -20.47 -13.84
N ILE A 599 11.38 -21.69 -13.31
CA ILE A 599 11.78 -22.92 -14.00
C ILE A 599 10.96 -23.11 -15.29
N ASP A 600 9.63 -22.97 -15.22
CA ASP A 600 8.74 -23.07 -16.40
C ASP A 600 9.11 -22.01 -17.46
N MET A 601 9.31 -20.76 -17.03
CA MET A 601 9.74 -19.67 -17.91
C MET A 601 11.14 -19.93 -18.50
N GLY A 602 12.07 -20.48 -17.73
CA GLY A 602 13.40 -20.88 -18.18
C GLY A 602 13.34 -21.95 -19.27
N ILE A 603 12.48 -22.96 -19.12
CA ILE A 603 12.24 -24.01 -20.11
C ILE A 603 11.64 -23.41 -21.39
N LYS A 604 10.56 -22.62 -21.26
CA LYS A 604 9.87 -21.99 -22.41
C LYS A 604 10.80 -21.10 -23.22
N ASN A 605 11.71 -20.37 -22.56
CA ASN A 605 12.62 -19.42 -23.20
C ASN A 605 14.01 -19.99 -23.50
N LYS A 606 14.26 -21.28 -23.25
CA LYS A 606 15.57 -21.93 -23.45
C LYS A 606 16.72 -21.22 -22.70
N MET A 607 16.46 -20.81 -21.45
CA MET A 607 17.46 -20.21 -20.57
C MET A 607 18.58 -21.23 -20.25
N PRO A 608 19.86 -20.83 -20.23
CA PRO A 608 20.96 -21.69 -19.83
C PRO A 608 20.80 -22.14 -18.38
N TYR A 609 21.07 -23.43 -18.11
CA TYR A 609 20.92 -23.99 -16.77
C TYR A 609 21.69 -23.22 -15.69
N ALA A 610 22.95 -22.85 -15.97
CA ALA A 610 23.78 -22.13 -15.00
C ALA A 610 23.19 -20.76 -14.62
N GLU A 611 22.58 -20.06 -15.58
CA GLU A 611 21.92 -18.78 -15.36
C GLU A 611 20.61 -18.97 -14.57
N LEU A 612 19.80 -19.97 -14.94
CA LEU A 612 18.59 -20.32 -14.18
C LEU A 612 18.91 -20.69 -12.73
N ALA A 613 19.93 -21.52 -12.52
CA ALA A 613 20.37 -21.95 -11.19
C ALA A 613 20.88 -20.78 -10.34
N ASP A 614 21.58 -19.80 -10.94
CA ASP A 614 22.01 -18.58 -10.26
C ASP A 614 20.80 -17.72 -9.84
N TYR A 615 19.77 -17.59 -10.68
CA TYR A 615 18.55 -16.87 -10.29
C TYR A 615 17.75 -17.59 -9.20
N ILE A 616 17.66 -18.92 -9.22
CA ILE A 616 17.06 -19.69 -8.12
C ILE A 616 17.88 -19.53 -6.83
N GLY A 617 19.22 -19.54 -6.92
CA GLY A 617 20.10 -19.24 -5.79
C GLY A 617 19.85 -17.86 -5.20
N PHE A 618 19.70 -16.85 -6.06
CA PHE A 618 19.35 -15.49 -5.65
C PHE A 618 17.97 -15.40 -4.95
N ILE A 619 16.98 -16.18 -5.40
CA ILE A 619 15.68 -16.27 -4.73
C ILE A 619 15.80 -16.95 -3.35
N ASN A 620 16.62 -17.99 -3.22
CA ASN A 620 16.85 -18.65 -1.94
C ASN A 620 17.51 -17.71 -0.89
N GLU A 621 18.37 -16.79 -1.33
CA GLU A 621 18.93 -15.74 -0.45
C GLU A 621 17.83 -14.82 0.07
N MET A 622 16.90 -14.38 -0.80
CA MET A 622 15.75 -13.57 -0.40
C MET A 622 14.81 -14.33 0.55
N GLU A 623 14.56 -15.62 0.28
CA GLU A 623 13.76 -16.51 1.14
C GLU A 623 14.35 -16.63 2.55
N ALA A 624 15.68 -16.75 2.67
CA ALA A 624 16.35 -16.77 3.97
C ALA A 624 16.19 -15.46 4.74
N THR A 625 16.35 -14.31 4.07
CA THR A 625 16.12 -12.98 4.69
C THR A 625 14.66 -12.82 5.12
N ALA A 626 13.71 -13.27 4.30
CA ALA A 626 12.28 -13.24 4.61
C ALA A 626 11.95 -14.05 5.87
N ARG A 627 12.51 -15.27 6.01
CA ARG A 627 12.31 -16.09 7.22
C ARG A 627 12.77 -15.38 8.49
N ASN A 628 13.94 -14.75 8.46
CA ASN A 628 14.46 -13.99 9.60
C ASN A 628 13.57 -12.80 9.93
N SER A 629 13.16 -12.03 8.92
CA SER A 629 12.27 -10.88 9.11
C SER A 629 10.91 -11.28 9.68
N ASN A 630 10.29 -12.34 9.12
CA ASN A 630 9.02 -12.88 9.57
C ASN A 630 9.08 -13.34 11.03
N GLN A 631 10.17 -14.00 11.44
CA GLN A 631 10.35 -14.41 12.84
C GLN A 631 10.41 -13.22 13.80
N HIS A 632 11.12 -12.16 13.42
CA HIS A 632 11.17 -10.94 14.23
C HIS A 632 9.80 -10.27 14.32
N ILE A 633 9.08 -10.14 13.20
CA ILE A 633 7.74 -9.55 13.17
C ILE A 633 6.75 -10.33 14.05
N LEU A 634 6.72 -11.66 13.94
CA LEU A 634 5.88 -12.50 14.79
C LEU A 634 6.19 -12.29 16.27
N ALA A 635 7.48 -12.23 16.63
CA ALA A 635 7.90 -12.02 18.01
C ALA A 635 7.53 -10.63 18.54
N THR A 636 7.72 -9.57 17.74
CA THR A 636 7.42 -8.19 18.15
C THR A 636 5.93 -7.97 18.40
N PHE A 637 5.05 -8.52 17.56
CA PHE A 637 3.60 -8.28 17.64
C PHE A 637 2.81 -9.38 18.36
N GLU A 638 3.47 -10.32 19.05
CA GLU A 638 2.83 -11.48 19.68
C GLU A 638 1.70 -11.12 20.65
N GLN A 639 1.82 -9.98 21.36
CA GLN A 639 0.77 -9.49 22.27
C GLN A 639 -0.28 -8.65 21.54
N ARG A 640 0.14 -7.67 20.73
CA ARG A 640 -0.77 -6.74 20.03
C ARG A 640 -1.65 -7.44 18.99
N LYS A 641 -1.22 -8.56 18.40
CA LYS A 641 -2.02 -9.34 17.43
C LYS A 641 -3.31 -9.92 18.02
N LEU A 642 -3.45 -9.93 19.35
CA LEU A 642 -4.63 -10.46 20.05
C LEU A 642 -5.68 -9.39 20.36
N LEU A 643 -5.36 -8.12 20.12
CA LEU A 643 -6.18 -6.98 20.50
C LEU A 643 -7.05 -6.50 19.34
N THR A 644 -8.25 -6.02 19.67
CA THR A 644 -9.16 -5.35 18.73
C THR A 644 -8.65 -3.97 18.33
N ALA A 645 -9.18 -3.40 17.25
CA ALA A 645 -8.84 -2.05 16.80
C ALA A 645 -8.98 -0.98 17.90
N GLN A 646 -10.07 -1.04 18.68
CA GLN A 646 -10.35 -0.09 19.76
C GLN A 646 -9.36 -0.24 20.93
N GLU A 647 -8.94 -1.47 21.24
CA GLU A 647 -7.93 -1.75 22.26
C GLU A 647 -6.54 -1.28 21.83
N ILE A 648 -6.20 -1.39 20.54
CA ILE A 648 -4.96 -0.83 19.98
C ILE A 648 -4.98 0.70 20.04
N ASP A 649 -6.08 1.34 19.64
CA ASP A 649 -6.19 2.80 19.68
C ASP A 649 -6.21 3.34 21.12
N LEU A 650 -6.75 2.58 22.09
CA LEU A 650 -6.60 2.89 23.51
C LEU A 650 -5.11 2.97 23.91
N LEU A 651 -4.30 1.98 23.53
CA LEU A 651 -2.87 1.99 23.83
C LEU A 651 -2.17 3.21 23.20
N ASP A 652 -2.41 3.47 21.91
CA ASP A 652 -1.83 4.62 21.20
C ASP A 652 -2.19 5.96 21.88
N ARG A 653 -3.46 6.11 22.29
CA ARG A 653 -3.95 7.32 22.97
C ARG A 653 -3.32 7.51 24.34
N LEU A 654 -3.22 6.44 25.15
CA LEU A 654 -2.55 6.49 26.45
C LEU A 654 -1.06 6.84 26.29
N GLU A 655 -0.36 6.15 25.38
CA GLU A 655 1.05 6.40 25.10
C GLU A 655 1.28 7.86 24.69
N LYS A 656 0.49 8.39 23.75
CA LYS A 656 0.60 9.79 23.31
C LYS A 656 0.17 10.80 24.38
N TYR A 657 -0.76 10.44 25.27
CA TYR A 657 -1.15 11.29 26.39
C TYR A 657 -0.03 11.43 27.43
N PHE A 658 0.62 10.33 27.81
CA PHE A 658 1.67 10.35 28.83
C PHE A 658 3.06 10.71 28.29
N SER A 659 3.31 10.52 26.99
CA SER A 659 4.61 10.84 26.38
C SER A 659 4.72 12.29 25.91
N PRO A 660 5.93 12.87 25.84
CA PRO A 660 6.20 14.08 25.06
C PRO A 660 5.78 13.89 23.59
N THR A 661 4.97 14.81 23.09
CA THR A 661 4.35 14.70 21.76
C THR A 661 4.27 16.07 21.06
N SER A 662 4.15 16.02 19.73
CA SER A 662 3.96 17.18 18.87
C SER A 662 2.83 16.94 17.88
N VAL A 663 2.13 18.02 17.53
CA VAL A 663 1.10 18.07 16.48
C VAL A 663 1.64 18.62 15.15
N MET A 664 2.93 18.94 15.09
CA MET A 664 3.60 19.46 13.91
C MET A 664 4.63 18.46 13.40
N SER A 665 4.92 18.47 12.10
CA SER A 665 6.02 17.69 11.47
C SER A 665 7.40 17.97 12.07
N HIS A 666 8.39 17.15 11.70
CA HIS A 666 9.77 17.23 12.24
C HIS A 666 10.44 18.60 12.02
N ASP A 667 10.10 19.30 10.95
CA ASP A 667 10.54 20.66 10.61
C ASP A 667 9.65 21.76 11.25
N GLY A 668 8.54 21.39 11.88
CA GLY A 668 7.60 22.33 12.49
C GLY A 668 6.71 23.09 11.50
N GLU A 669 6.59 22.65 10.25
CA GLU A 669 5.87 23.37 9.18
C GLU A 669 4.48 22.80 8.82
N VAL A 670 4.23 21.52 9.07
CA VAL A 670 2.99 20.83 8.68
C VAL A 670 2.16 20.47 9.91
N PHE A 671 0.86 20.78 9.86
CA PHE A 671 -0.12 20.32 10.84
C PHE A 671 -0.44 18.84 10.60
N LEU A 672 -0.19 18.00 11.60
CA LEU A 672 -0.42 16.56 11.54
C LEU A 672 -1.87 16.19 11.89
N ASN A 673 -2.34 15.07 11.35
CA ASN A 673 -3.63 14.49 11.69
C ASN A 673 -3.63 13.94 13.12
N THR A 674 -2.53 13.28 13.49
CA THR A 674 -2.31 12.62 14.77
C THR A 674 -1.13 13.24 15.54
N MET A 675 -1.07 13.04 16.86
CA MET A 675 0.12 13.40 17.64
C MET A 675 1.25 12.42 17.32
N ARG A 676 2.48 12.93 17.15
CA ARG A 676 3.70 12.11 17.07
C ARG A 676 4.53 12.25 18.34
N PHE A 677 5.30 11.22 18.68
CA PHE A 677 6.28 11.29 19.77
C PHE A 677 7.43 12.24 19.41
N ASP A 678 7.82 13.13 20.33
CA ASP A 678 8.89 14.11 20.08
C ASP A 678 9.72 14.37 21.35
N PRO A 679 10.97 13.84 21.45
CA PRO A 679 11.61 12.95 20.47
C PRO A 679 11.01 11.52 20.53
N PRO A 680 11.16 10.71 19.45
CA PRO A 680 10.65 9.34 19.42
C PRO A 680 11.10 8.45 20.59
N SER A 681 12.34 8.63 21.06
CA SER A 681 12.92 7.90 22.18
C SER A 681 12.26 8.19 23.54
N SER A 682 11.39 9.20 23.63
CA SER A 682 10.68 9.57 24.86
C SER A 682 9.31 8.89 25.01
N ARG A 683 8.99 7.93 24.12
CA ARG A 683 7.80 7.10 24.23
C ARG A 683 7.75 6.38 25.58
N MET A 684 6.59 6.41 26.22
CA MET A 684 6.27 5.62 27.41
C MET A 684 5.30 4.50 27.02
N PRO A 685 5.78 3.25 26.83
CA PRO A 685 4.97 2.18 26.29
C PRO A 685 3.90 1.69 27.27
N PHE A 686 2.76 1.28 26.72
CA PHE A 686 1.72 0.56 27.42
C PHE A 686 1.48 -0.80 26.75
N GLN A 687 1.14 -1.81 27.56
CA GLN A 687 0.73 -3.13 27.08
C GLN A 687 -0.61 -3.51 27.69
N LEU A 688 -1.47 -4.14 26.89
CA LEU A 688 -2.74 -4.69 27.35
C LEU A 688 -2.74 -6.20 27.11
N LYS A 689 -3.06 -6.96 28.16
CA LYS A 689 -3.25 -8.41 28.08
C LYS A 689 -4.67 -8.77 28.48
N LYS A 690 -5.36 -9.53 27.64
CA LYS A 690 -6.65 -10.15 27.96
C LYS A 690 -6.38 -11.45 28.74
N GLU A 691 -6.92 -11.55 29.95
CA GLU A 691 -6.78 -12.72 30.81
C GLU A 691 -7.91 -13.72 30.56
N GLU A 692 -7.68 -15.00 30.86
CA GLU A 692 -8.65 -16.09 30.63
C GLU A 692 -9.96 -15.91 31.42
N ASN A 693 -9.91 -15.20 32.55
CA ASN A 693 -11.08 -14.89 33.38
C ASN A 693 -11.94 -13.74 32.84
N GLY A 694 -11.63 -13.21 31.65
CA GLY A 694 -12.34 -12.09 31.03
C GLY A 694 -11.97 -10.70 31.56
N THR A 695 -10.99 -10.61 32.46
CA THR A 695 -10.39 -9.33 32.88
C THR A 695 -9.20 -8.97 31.99
N TYR A 696 -8.72 -7.74 32.13
CA TYR A 696 -7.60 -7.20 31.39
C TYR A 696 -6.52 -6.71 32.35
N THR A 697 -5.27 -6.92 31.97
CA THR A 697 -4.10 -6.41 32.68
C THR A 697 -3.44 -5.34 31.81
N LEU A 698 -3.57 -4.07 32.21
CA LEU A 698 -2.85 -2.95 31.61
C LEU A 698 -1.52 -2.75 32.34
N THR A 699 -0.42 -2.61 31.60
CA THR A 699 0.91 -2.40 32.20
C THR A 699 1.68 -1.29 31.53
N THR A 700 2.57 -0.64 32.28
CA THR A 700 3.56 0.33 31.76
C THR A 700 4.84 0.24 32.57
N THR A 701 5.99 0.49 31.93
CA THR A 701 7.31 0.45 32.58
C THR A 701 7.55 1.66 33.49
N ASN A 702 6.83 2.76 33.28
CA ASN A 702 7.07 4.01 34.02
C ASN A 702 6.28 4.07 35.34
N LYS A 703 7.00 3.89 36.46
CA LYS A 703 6.44 3.88 37.82
C LYS A 703 5.93 5.25 38.29
N ASN A 704 6.38 6.34 37.67
CA ASN A 704 6.02 7.69 38.09
C ASN A 704 4.57 8.06 37.71
N LEU A 705 3.92 7.28 36.84
CA LEU A 705 2.57 7.54 36.35
C LEU A 705 1.47 7.13 37.34
N ILE A 706 1.79 6.45 38.46
CA ILE A 706 0.80 5.83 39.34
C ILE A 706 -0.26 6.82 39.88
N ARG A 707 0.13 8.05 40.23
CA ARG A 707 -0.82 9.07 40.71
C ARG A 707 -1.72 9.57 39.59
N GLN A 708 -1.16 9.89 38.42
CA GLN A 708 -1.94 10.36 37.27
C GLN A 708 -2.92 9.29 36.76
N LEU A 709 -2.49 8.02 36.70
CA LEU A 709 -3.36 6.91 36.32
C LEU A 709 -4.54 6.76 37.29
N LYS A 710 -4.32 6.97 38.59
CA LYS A 710 -5.40 6.95 39.58
C LYS A 710 -6.31 8.18 39.49
N ASP A 711 -5.72 9.37 39.50
CA ASP A 711 -6.45 10.63 39.66
C ASP A 711 -7.20 11.05 38.38
N GLU A 712 -6.63 10.78 37.21
CA GLU A 712 -7.20 11.20 35.92
C GLU A 712 -7.94 10.09 35.17
N PHE A 713 -7.60 8.82 35.42
CA PHE A 713 -8.15 7.67 34.71
C PHE A 713 -8.85 6.66 35.64
N GLY A 714 -8.83 6.88 36.96
CA GLY A 714 -9.50 5.99 37.93
C GLY A 714 -8.86 4.60 38.05
N LEU A 715 -7.59 4.44 37.64
CA LEU A 715 -6.92 3.15 37.59
C LEU A 715 -6.13 2.87 38.87
N GLU A 716 -6.47 1.77 39.53
CA GLU A 716 -5.69 1.26 40.66
C GLU A 716 -4.61 0.28 40.16
N CYS A 717 -3.35 0.68 40.34
CA CYS A 717 -2.21 -0.05 39.80
C CYS A 717 -1.27 -0.53 40.93
N LYS A 718 -0.81 -1.77 40.80
CA LYS A 718 0.24 -2.37 41.64
C LYS A 718 1.60 -2.01 41.07
N GLN A 719 2.50 -1.54 41.92
CA GLN A 719 3.89 -1.25 41.55
C GLN A 719 4.78 -2.48 41.78
N SER A 720 5.63 -2.79 40.82
CA SER A 720 6.61 -3.88 40.87
C SER A 720 7.99 -3.42 40.35
N GLU A 721 8.96 -4.32 40.31
CA GLU A 721 10.24 -4.05 39.64
C GLU A 721 10.06 -3.78 38.15
N ALA A 722 9.15 -4.51 37.48
CA ALA A 722 8.88 -4.42 36.05
C ALA A 722 8.10 -3.15 35.63
N GLY A 723 7.45 -2.46 36.56
CA GLY A 723 6.63 -1.28 36.26
C GLY A 723 5.32 -1.24 37.06
N LEU A 724 4.29 -0.66 36.48
CA LEU A 724 2.93 -0.61 37.00
C LEU A 724 2.05 -1.64 36.30
N SER A 725 1.10 -2.23 37.04
CA SER A 725 0.11 -3.17 36.51
C SER A 725 -1.26 -2.89 37.13
N CYS A 726 -2.27 -2.67 36.29
CA CYS A 726 -3.64 -2.36 36.69
C CYS A 726 -4.55 -3.45 36.13
N THR A 727 -5.37 -4.08 36.98
CA THR A 727 -6.35 -5.08 36.55
C THR A 727 -7.71 -4.40 36.40
N ILE A 728 -8.30 -4.52 35.21
CA ILE A 728 -9.57 -3.88 34.84
C ILE A 728 -10.54 -4.91 34.27
N ASN A 729 -11.83 -4.77 34.55
CA ASN A 729 -12.87 -5.57 33.91
C ASN A 729 -13.33 -4.94 32.58
N ALA A 730 -14.20 -5.62 31.83
CA ALA A 730 -14.66 -5.15 30.52
C ALA A 730 -15.39 -3.79 30.58
N ASP A 731 -16.25 -3.57 31.57
CA ASP A 731 -16.98 -2.30 31.73
C ASP A 731 -16.02 -1.13 32.03
N ALA A 732 -15.05 -1.36 32.91
CA ALA A 732 -14.02 -0.38 33.24
C ALA A 732 -13.10 -0.09 32.03
N LEU A 733 -12.79 -1.11 31.21
CA LEU A 733 -12.03 -0.92 29.96
C LEU A 733 -12.79 -0.02 28.98
N ALA A 734 -14.09 -0.23 28.79
CA ALA A 734 -14.92 0.63 27.93
C ALA A 734 -14.98 2.08 28.45
N GLY A 735 -15.05 2.27 29.77
CA GLY A 735 -14.94 3.60 30.40
C GLY A 735 -13.56 4.24 30.20
N LEU A 736 -12.49 3.44 30.30
CA LEU A 736 -11.12 3.87 30.08
C LEU A 736 -10.89 4.32 28.63
N MET A 737 -11.41 3.59 27.64
CA MET A 737 -11.34 3.94 26.21
C MET A 737 -11.90 5.34 25.94
N LYS A 738 -13.09 5.65 26.47
CA LYS A 738 -13.72 6.97 26.33
C LYS A 738 -12.91 8.07 27.02
N THR A 739 -12.41 7.78 28.23
CA THR A 739 -11.60 8.73 29.00
C THR A 739 -10.28 9.05 28.28
N ALA A 740 -9.61 8.02 27.76
CA ALA A 740 -8.37 8.16 27.01
C ALA A 740 -8.55 8.97 25.73
N GLU A 741 -9.65 8.77 25.00
CA GLU A 741 -10.00 9.57 23.83
C GLU A 741 -10.18 11.05 24.17
N MET A 742 -11.00 11.34 25.17
CA MET A 742 -11.24 12.70 25.62
C MET A 742 -9.92 13.39 26.04
N LYS A 743 -9.10 12.73 26.84
CA LYS A 743 -7.81 13.25 27.32
C LYS A 743 -6.80 13.43 26.18
N TYR A 744 -6.74 12.51 25.24
CA TYR A 744 -5.93 12.62 24.02
C TYR A 744 -6.32 13.86 23.21
N ASN A 745 -7.62 14.05 22.95
CA ASN A 745 -8.11 15.19 22.18
C ASN A 745 -7.87 16.52 22.91
N GLN A 746 -8.10 16.58 24.23
CA GLN A 746 -7.78 17.76 25.05
C GLN A 746 -6.30 18.14 24.95
N LYS A 747 -5.39 17.15 25.05
CA LYS A 747 -3.95 17.39 24.91
C LYS A 747 -3.60 17.88 23.50
N ARG A 748 -4.15 17.24 22.46
CA ARG A 748 -3.94 17.63 21.06
C ARG A 748 -4.40 19.06 20.80
N ASP A 749 -5.58 19.44 21.26
CA ASP A 749 -6.13 20.79 21.10
C ASP A 749 -5.26 21.84 21.80
N GLY A 750 -4.77 21.54 23.00
CA GLY A 750 -3.80 22.39 23.70
C GLY A 750 -2.48 22.57 22.94
N LEU A 751 -1.96 21.50 22.33
CA LEU A 751 -0.75 21.55 21.51
C LEU A 751 -0.94 22.30 20.18
N LEU A 752 -2.17 22.34 19.64
CA LEU A 752 -2.50 23.05 18.40
C LEU A 752 -2.54 24.57 18.56
N ILE A 753 -2.66 25.09 19.79
CA ILE A 753 -2.78 26.53 20.05
C ILE A 753 -1.57 27.29 19.46
N LYS A 754 -0.34 26.99 19.90
CA LYS A 754 0.86 27.74 19.50
C LYS A 754 1.11 27.71 17.98
N PRO A 755 1.05 26.55 17.30
CA PRO A 755 1.18 26.50 15.84
C PRO A 755 0.08 27.26 15.10
N THR A 756 -1.18 27.16 15.55
CA THR A 756 -2.30 27.90 14.95
C THR A 756 -2.07 29.41 15.04
N TYR A 757 -1.61 29.90 16.19
CA TYR A 757 -1.23 31.31 16.32
C TYR A 757 -0.14 31.72 15.33
N LYS A 758 0.94 30.92 15.27
CA LYS A 758 2.10 31.22 14.43
C LYS A 758 1.76 31.28 12.94
N PHE A 759 1.04 30.28 12.42
CA PHE A 759 0.84 30.12 10.98
C PHE A 759 -0.46 30.74 10.47
N ILE A 760 -1.50 30.81 11.31
CA ILE A 760 -2.85 31.24 10.92
C ILE A 760 -3.18 32.58 11.58
N THR A 761 -3.31 32.61 12.91
CA THR A 761 -3.88 33.77 13.62
C THR A 761 -3.05 35.05 13.42
N PHE A 762 -1.73 34.98 13.57
CA PHE A 762 -0.89 36.17 13.39
C PHE A 762 -0.83 36.64 11.93
N THR A 763 -0.86 35.71 10.97
CA THR A 763 -0.91 36.03 9.54
C THR A 763 -2.20 36.76 9.18
N HIS A 764 -3.34 36.25 9.64
CA HIS A 764 -4.66 36.87 9.45
C HIS A 764 -4.71 38.25 10.12
N MET A 765 -4.26 38.34 11.36
CA MET A 765 -4.20 39.59 12.12
C MET A 765 -3.33 40.63 11.44
N PHE A 766 -2.13 40.27 10.97
CA PHE A 766 -1.26 41.17 10.23
C PHE A 766 -1.90 41.66 8.92
N SER A 767 -2.63 40.79 8.23
CA SER A 767 -3.35 41.15 7.00
C SER A 767 -4.48 42.14 7.28
N ILE A 768 -5.33 41.85 8.27
CA ILE A 768 -6.44 42.74 8.69
C ILE A 768 -5.90 44.11 9.11
N LEU A 769 -4.86 44.14 9.95
CA LEU A 769 -4.33 45.40 10.49
C LEU A 769 -3.68 46.28 9.42
N ASN A 770 -3.16 45.68 8.34
CA ASN A 770 -2.62 46.41 7.20
C ASN A 770 -3.62 46.51 6.03
N GLN A 771 -4.90 46.25 6.25
CA GLN A 771 -5.93 46.41 5.24
C GLN A 771 -5.87 47.83 4.65
N ASN A 772 -5.88 47.94 3.32
CA ASN A 772 -5.79 49.17 2.53
C ASN A 772 -4.42 49.90 2.56
N ASN A 773 -3.39 49.36 3.24
CA ASN A 773 -2.04 49.89 3.12
C ASN A 773 -1.40 49.44 1.80
N THR A 774 -0.86 50.39 1.05
CA THR A 774 0.00 50.09 -0.11
C THR A 774 1.29 49.37 0.32
N PRO A 775 2.02 48.73 -0.61
CA PRO A 775 3.33 48.15 -0.31
C PRO A 775 4.35 49.15 0.24
N GLN A 776 4.20 50.44 -0.09
CA GLN A 776 5.06 51.53 0.35
C GLN A 776 4.70 52.08 1.75
N ASP A 777 3.48 51.79 2.22
CA ASP A 777 3.02 52.28 3.53
C ASP A 777 3.69 51.54 4.70
N PRO A 778 3.98 52.24 5.81
CA PRO A 778 4.54 51.61 7.01
C PRO A 778 3.65 50.48 7.52
N LYS A 779 4.18 49.25 7.60
CA LYS A 779 3.46 48.09 8.16
C LYS A 779 3.42 48.13 9.68
N VAL A 780 2.33 47.63 10.26
CA VAL A 780 2.15 47.46 11.71
C VAL A 780 3.29 46.63 12.29
N ASP A 781 3.80 47.01 13.46
CA ASP A 781 4.78 46.21 14.19
C ASP A 781 4.03 45.30 15.16
N LEU A 782 4.23 43.98 15.02
CA LEU A 782 3.64 42.95 15.86
C LEU A 782 4.77 42.14 16.50
N GLY A 783 4.82 42.17 17.83
CA GLY A 783 5.67 41.28 18.64
C GLY A 783 4.81 40.42 19.54
N PHE A 784 5.27 39.23 19.91
CA PHE A 784 4.56 38.37 20.85
C PHE A 784 5.50 37.62 21.78
N LEU A 785 5.01 37.29 22.97
CA LEU A 785 5.72 36.50 23.96
C LEU A 785 4.74 35.52 24.63
N TRP A 786 5.07 34.23 24.57
CA TRP A 786 4.39 33.19 25.35
C TRP A 786 4.95 33.16 26.77
N ARG A 787 4.08 33.19 27.77
CA ARG A 787 4.45 33.04 29.18
C ARG A 787 4.39 31.58 29.61
N GLU A 788 4.94 31.28 30.78
CA GLU A 788 5.00 29.92 31.34
C GLU A 788 3.61 29.34 31.65
N ASP A 789 2.66 30.19 32.01
CA ASP A 789 1.25 29.84 32.23
C ASP A 789 0.46 29.62 30.91
N ASN A 790 1.15 29.64 29.76
CA ASN A 790 0.61 29.64 28.40
C ASN A 790 -0.22 30.88 28.03
N SER A 791 -0.24 31.95 28.81
CA SER A 791 -0.80 33.22 28.34
C SER A 791 0.07 33.84 27.24
N LEU A 792 -0.56 34.62 26.35
CA LEU A 792 0.09 35.29 25.23
C LEU A 792 0.06 36.80 25.44
N SER A 793 1.24 37.41 25.53
CA SER A 793 1.40 38.87 25.51
C SER A 793 1.68 39.32 24.08
N LEU A 794 0.77 40.12 23.52
CA LEU A 794 0.85 40.66 22.16
C LEU A 794 1.20 42.16 22.23
N ARG A 795 2.28 42.55 21.58
CA ARG A 795 2.72 43.95 21.42
C ARG A 795 2.35 44.44 20.03
N ILE A 796 1.59 45.52 19.95
CA ILE A 796 1.15 46.14 18.69
C ILE A 796 1.60 47.59 18.65
N ILE A 797 2.23 48.01 17.54
CA ILE A 797 2.48 49.42 17.23
C ILE A 797 1.85 49.76 15.87
N ALA A 798 0.78 50.53 15.90
CA ALA A 798 0.15 51.09 14.71
C ALA A 798 0.93 52.32 14.23
N LYS A 799 1.34 52.34 12.96
CA LYS A 799 2.11 53.42 12.32
C LYS A 799 1.25 54.34 11.45
N THR A 800 0.04 53.90 11.07
CA THR A 800 -0.93 54.69 10.30
C THR A 800 -2.24 54.86 11.07
N ARG A 801 -3.00 55.91 10.78
CA ARG A 801 -4.34 56.11 11.39
C ARG A 801 -5.31 54.99 11.02
N GLN A 802 -5.18 54.41 9.83
CA GLN A 802 -6.01 53.28 9.40
C GLN A 802 -5.71 52.02 10.24
N GLN A 803 -4.44 51.74 10.53
CA GLN A 803 -4.06 50.66 11.44
C GLN A 803 -4.66 50.84 12.84
N VAL A 804 -4.71 52.08 13.36
CA VAL A 804 -5.36 52.37 14.65
C VAL A 804 -6.84 51.99 14.62
N VAL A 805 -7.57 52.41 13.57
CA VAL A 805 -9.00 52.07 13.41
C VAL A 805 -9.21 50.56 13.30
N GLN A 806 -8.37 49.86 12.54
CA GLN A 806 -8.46 48.40 12.41
C GLN A 806 -8.14 47.68 13.71
N ALA A 807 -7.14 48.14 14.47
CA ALA A 807 -6.81 47.59 15.78
C ALA A 807 -7.93 47.87 16.80
N GLU A 808 -8.52 49.06 16.79
CA GLU A 808 -9.71 49.39 17.61
C GLU A 808 -10.87 48.44 17.31
N ARG A 809 -11.13 48.16 16.03
CA ARG A 809 -12.16 47.20 15.62
C ARG A 809 -11.85 45.77 16.06
N LEU A 810 -10.59 45.36 15.94
CA LEU A 810 -10.16 43.99 16.18
C LEU A 810 -10.02 43.65 17.67
N PHE A 811 -9.67 44.62 18.50
CA PHE A 811 -9.38 44.42 19.92
C PHE A 811 -10.35 45.15 20.86
N GLY A 812 -11.11 46.13 20.37
CA GLY A 812 -11.98 46.96 21.21
C GLY A 812 -11.23 47.94 22.12
N ILE A 813 -9.95 48.20 21.85
CA ILE A 813 -9.10 49.09 22.63
C ILE A 813 -8.63 50.26 21.77
N LYS A 814 -8.52 51.46 22.35
CA LYS A 814 -7.97 52.64 21.64
C LYS A 814 -6.45 52.58 21.60
N LEU A 815 -5.86 52.64 20.41
CA LEU A 815 -4.40 52.68 20.22
C LEU A 815 -3.93 54.09 19.87
N ALA A 816 -2.83 54.53 20.46
CA ALA A 816 -2.13 55.73 20.04
C ALA A 816 -1.18 55.44 18.87
N LEU A 817 -1.00 56.42 17.98
CA LEU A 817 -0.15 56.30 16.80
C LEU A 817 1.33 56.23 17.21
N ASN A 818 2.07 55.26 16.68
CA ASN A 818 3.49 54.97 16.97
C ASN A 818 3.80 54.60 18.43
N GLU A 819 2.79 54.28 19.23
CA GLU A 819 2.98 53.81 20.61
C GLU A 819 2.73 52.30 20.71
N ALA A 820 3.48 51.65 21.60
CA ALA A 820 3.35 50.22 21.84
C ALA A 820 2.21 49.95 22.81
N GLN A 821 1.21 49.21 22.35
CA GLN A 821 0.15 48.67 23.19
C GLN A 821 0.39 47.19 23.46
N LEU A 822 0.22 46.79 24.72
CA LEU A 822 0.24 45.38 25.13
C LEU A 822 -1.18 44.86 25.32
N ILE A 823 -1.45 43.68 24.78
CA ILE A 823 -2.71 42.94 24.92
C ILE A 823 -2.36 41.57 25.49
N GLU A 824 -2.93 41.24 26.63
CA GLU A 824 -2.75 39.95 27.28
C GLU A 824 -3.92 39.04 26.97
N ILE A 825 -3.64 37.86 26.41
CA ILE A 825 -4.63 36.84 26.09
C ILE A 825 -4.39 35.68 27.05
N GLN A 826 -5.38 35.44 27.92
CA GLN A 826 -5.32 34.36 28.90
C GLN A 826 -5.50 32.98 28.22
N PRO A 827 -5.03 31.89 28.86
CA PRO A 827 -5.06 30.54 28.26
C PRO A 827 -6.46 30.07 27.84
N ASP A 828 -7.47 30.37 28.64
CA ASP A 828 -8.88 30.07 28.40
C ASP A 828 -9.51 30.89 27.26
N ALA A 829 -8.94 32.07 26.98
CA ALA A 829 -9.42 32.98 25.94
C ALA A 829 -8.86 32.68 24.54
N HIS A 830 -7.88 31.77 24.40
CA HIS A 830 -7.23 31.51 23.11
C HIS A 830 -8.19 31.11 22.00
N ALA A 831 -9.08 30.14 22.26
CA ALA A 831 -10.01 29.65 21.25
C ALA A 831 -10.98 30.74 20.79
N ILE A 832 -11.47 31.57 21.72
CA ILE A 832 -12.36 32.70 21.44
C ILE A 832 -11.62 33.73 20.59
N PHE A 833 -10.40 34.08 20.99
CA PHE A 833 -9.58 35.05 20.27
C PHE A 833 -9.27 34.58 18.83
N GLN A 834 -8.87 33.32 18.65
CA GLN A 834 -8.61 32.74 17.33
C GLN A 834 -9.83 32.85 16.41
N LYS A 835 -11.00 32.41 16.89
CA LYS A 835 -12.27 32.50 16.14
C LYS A 835 -12.64 33.94 15.80
N ARG A 836 -12.39 34.90 16.71
CA ARG A 836 -12.62 36.32 16.45
C ARG A 836 -11.77 36.80 15.27
N ILE A 837 -10.46 36.54 15.30
CA ILE A 837 -9.55 36.92 14.20
C ILE A 837 -9.97 36.28 12.88
N GLU A 838 -10.32 34.99 12.90
CA GLU A 838 -10.78 34.25 11.73
C GLU A 838 -12.08 34.84 11.14
N LYS A 839 -13.10 35.10 11.97
CA LYS A 839 -14.35 35.76 11.55
C LYS A 839 -14.10 37.13 10.92
N HIS A 840 -13.16 37.91 11.46
CA HIS A 840 -12.78 39.19 10.86
C HIS A 840 -12.04 39.03 9.53
N TYR A 841 -11.18 38.01 9.41
CA TYR A 841 -10.43 37.73 8.18
C TYR A 841 -11.36 37.25 7.06
N GLU A 842 -12.32 36.38 7.33
CA GLU A 842 -13.31 35.93 6.35
C GLU A 842 -14.20 37.07 5.83
N ARG A 843 -14.55 38.03 6.70
CA ARG A 843 -15.25 39.25 6.29
C ARG A 843 -14.37 40.12 5.40
N PHE A 844 -13.08 40.23 5.73
CA PHE A 844 -12.09 40.96 4.95
C PHE A 844 -11.92 40.38 3.54
N THR A 845 -11.75 39.06 3.41
CA THR A 845 -11.58 38.40 2.10
C THR A 845 -12.85 38.44 1.24
N LYS A 846 -14.04 38.25 1.84
CA LYS A 846 -15.32 38.39 1.11
C LYS A 846 -15.56 39.80 0.58
N GLN A 847 -15.05 40.83 1.26
CA GLN A 847 -15.10 42.21 0.77
C GLN A 847 -14.14 42.46 -0.40
N GLU A 848 -12.98 41.78 -0.46
CA GLU A 848 -12.05 41.84 -1.59
C GLU A 848 -12.57 41.06 -2.82
N GLU A 849 -13.15 39.87 -2.64
CA GLU A 849 -13.74 39.08 -3.74
C GLU A 849 -14.97 39.77 -4.36
N GLY A 850 -15.72 40.57 -3.58
CA GLY A 850 -16.80 41.42 -4.08
C GLY A 850 -16.35 42.61 -4.94
N VAL A 851 -15.06 42.97 -4.91
CA VAL A 851 -14.46 44.04 -5.72
C VAL A 851 -13.78 43.48 -6.99
N GLU A 852 -13.30 42.23 -6.96
CA GLU A 852 -12.67 41.57 -8.12
C GLU A 852 -13.65 40.93 -9.12
N LEU A 853 -14.94 40.74 -8.78
CA LEU A 853 -15.94 40.14 -9.68
C LEU A 853 -16.38 41.01 -10.88
N VAL A 854 -15.78 42.19 -11.09
CA VAL A 854 -15.98 42.99 -12.32
C VAL A 854 -14.94 42.68 -13.40
N GLU A 855 -13.80 42.04 -13.08
CA GLU A 855 -12.82 41.63 -14.07
C GLU A 855 -12.29 40.22 -13.81
N ILE A 856 -12.56 39.32 -14.76
CA ILE A 856 -12.04 37.95 -14.92
C ILE A 856 -12.95 36.85 -14.32
N GLY A 857 -13.73 36.26 -15.22
CA GLY A 857 -14.64 35.16 -14.91
C GLY A 857 -13.97 33.81 -14.62
N ARG A 858 -14.73 33.01 -13.87
CA ARG A 858 -14.71 31.55 -13.74
C ARG A 858 -13.37 30.91 -13.32
N ARG A 859 -13.16 30.84 -12.00
CA ARG A 859 -12.64 29.64 -11.34
C ARG A 859 -13.53 29.31 -10.15
N GLU A 860 -14.07 28.10 -10.14
CA GLU A 860 -14.88 27.57 -9.04
C GLU A 860 -13.99 27.46 -7.79
N SER A 861 -14.32 28.26 -6.78
CA SER A 861 -13.69 28.25 -5.46
C SER A 861 -14.31 27.11 -4.65
N ILE A 862 -13.49 26.10 -4.34
CA ILE A 862 -13.80 25.03 -3.40
C ILE A 862 -13.36 25.50 -2.02
N ILE A 863 -14.28 26.13 -1.28
CA ILE A 863 -14.21 26.21 0.18
C ILE A 863 -15.63 25.98 0.71
N PRO A 864 -15.87 24.85 1.40
CA PRO A 864 -16.41 25.00 2.75
C PRO A 864 -16.01 23.85 3.68
N VAL A 865 -15.03 24.01 4.58
CA VAL A 865 -14.97 23.14 5.78
C VAL A 865 -14.31 23.87 6.95
N LEU A 866 -15.09 24.61 7.73
CA LEU A 866 -14.69 25.04 9.07
C LEU A 866 -15.79 24.86 10.13
N SER A 867 -16.84 24.08 9.85
CA SER A 867 -17.92 23.84 10.84
C SER A 867 -18.49 22.43 10.90
N GLN A 868 -17.88 21.43 10.25
CA GLN A 868 -18.36 20.04 10.29
C GLN A 868 -17.37 19.01 10.87
N SER A 869 -16.33 19.44 11.60
CA SER A 869 -15.35 18.52 12.22
C SER A 869 -15.84 17.78 13.49
N LYS A 870 -17.16 17.70 13.73
CA LYS A 870 -17.77 16.94 14.84
C LYS A 870 -18.54 15.68 14.42
N LYS A 871 -18.36 15.18 13.19
CA LYS A 871 -18.78 13.81 12.87
C LYS A 871 -17.59 12.86 12.98
N GLU A 872 -17.72 11.90 13.90
CA GLU A 872 -16.83 10.76 14.07
C GLU A 872 -16.52 10.14 12.70
N ILE A 873 -15.24 10.17 12.32
CA ILE A 873 -14.74 9.39 11.19
C ILE A 873 -14.59 7.96 11.72
N SER A 874 -15.67 7.19 11.61
CA SER A 874 -15.68 5.73 11.68
C SER A 874 -16.38 5.20 10.42
N PRO A 875 -15.88 4.17 9.73
CA PRO A 875 -16.34 3.83 8.39
C PRO A 875 -17.59 2.93 8.45
N THR A 876 -18.63 3.25 7.70
CA THR A 876 -19.57 2.23 7.22
C THR A 876 -19.11 1.73 5.85
N ALA A 877 -18.87 0.42 5.76
CA ALA A 877 -18.60 -0.28 4.52
C ALA A 877 -19.76 -0.10 3.51
N SER A 878 -19.41 -0.16 2.22
CA SER A 878 -20.27 -0.05 1.05
C SER A 878 -21.64 -0.73 1.19
N ASP A 879 -22.71 0.04 1.37
CA ASP A 879 -24.09 -0.39 1.16
C ASP A 879 -24.66 0.26 -0.11
N LYS A 880 -24.33 -0.32 -1.27
CA LYS A 880 -24.99 -0.02 -2.57
C LYS A 880 -26.52 -0.25 -2.55
N TRP A 881 -27.05 -0.85 -1.48
CA TRP A 881 -28.48 -1.10 -1.28
C TRP A 881 -29.23 0.06 -0.60
N LYS A 882 -28.54 0.98 0.10
CA LYS A 882 -29.19 2.20 0.63
C LYS A 882 -29.40 3.27 -0.43
N GLU A 883 -28.48 3.36 -1.40
CA GLU A 883 -28.56 4.29 -2.53
C GLU A 883 -29.78 4.05 -3.44
N PHE A 884 -30.39 2.86 -3.37
CA PHE A 884 -31.59 2.52 -4.14
C PHE A 884 -32.90 2.87 -3.43
N HIS A 885 -32.87 3.12 -2.10
CA HIS A 885 -34.05 3.44 -1.30
C HIS A 885 -34.14 4.90 -0.84
N GLU A 886 -33.06 5.69 -0.96
CA GLU A 886 -33.06 7.13 -0.60
C GLU A 886 -33.53 8.06 -1.74
N LYS A 887 -33.97 7.52 -2.89
CA LYS A 887 -34.58 8.32 -3.98
C LYS A 887 -36.05 8.69 -3.76
N SER A 888 -36.59 8.46 -2.57
CA SER A 888 -37.95 8.84 -2.23
C SER A 888 -38.09 9.23 -0.76
N GLU A 889 -37.42 10.29 -0.33
CA GLU A 889 -37.89 11.06 0.83
C GLU A 889 -37.44 12.52 0.65
N ALA A 890 -38.45 13.39 0.59
CA ALA A 890 -38.30 14.81 0.34
C ALA A 890 -37.57 15.50 1.49
N GLU A 891 -36.91 16.62 1.16
CA GLU A 891 -36.32 17.62 2.05
C GLU A 891 -37.02 17.70 3.42
N ILE A 892 -36.33 17.26 4.48
CA ILE A 892 -36.68 17.64 5.84
C ILE A 892 -35.90 18.93 6.13
N PRO A 893 -36.57 20.08 6.33
CA PRO A 893 -35.88 21.31 6.73
C PRO A 893 -35.29 21.11 8.12
N GLU A 894 -34.02 21.49 8.30
CA GLU A 894 -33.40 21.60 9.61
C GLU A 894 -34.26 22.52 10.50
N THR A 895 -34.69 22.05 11.67
CA THR A 895 -35.40 22.90 12.64
C THR A 895 -34.45 24.01 13.10
N PRO A 896 -34.80 25.30 12.91
CA PRO A 896 -33.93 26.41 13.28
C PRO A 896 -33.67 26.43 14.80
N SER A 897 -32.45 26.79 15.16
CA SER A 897 -32.02 26.92 16.54
C SER A 897 -32.80 28.04 17.28
N PRO A 898 -32.90 27.99 18.63
CA PRO A 898 -33.57 29.06 19.39
C PRO A 898 -33.01 30.46 19.12
N THR A 899 -31.72 30.58 18.83
CA THR A 899 -31.09 31.85 18.47
C THR A 899 -31.59 32.33 17.10
N GLU A 900 -31.66 31.46 16.09
CA GLU A 900 -32.19 31.80 14.76
C GLU A 900 -33.66 32.22 14.83
N LEU A 901 -34.47 31.50 15.61
CA LEU A 901 -35.88 31.85 15.84
C LEU A 901 -36.05 33.23 16.50
N LEU A 902 -35.21 33.57 17.47
CA LEU A 902 -35.27 34.88 18.12
C LEU A 902 -34.78 36.00 17.18
N ILE A 903 -33.73 35.75 16.41
CA ILE A 903 -33.21 36.69 15.40
C ILE A 903 -34.27 36.97 14.33
N GLU A 904 -34.92 35.94 13.81
CA GLU A 904 -36.01 36.09 12.84
C GLU A 904 -37.16 36.91 13.43
N ARG A 905 -37.54 36.63 14.69
CA ARG A 905 -38.59 37.37 15.39
C ARG A 905 -38.21 38.85 15.62
N LEU A 906 -36.98 39.15 16.04
CA LEU A 906 -36.51 40.52 16.28
C LEU A 906 -36.33 41.32 14.98
N ASN A 907 -36.00 40.65 13.87
CA ASN A 907 -35.93 41.25 12.55
C ASN A 907 -37.27 41.87 12.11
N VAL A 908 -38.38 41.28 12.55
CA VAL A 908 -39.74 41.79 12.28
C VAL A 908 -40.12 42.89 13.27
N LEU A 909 -39.71 42.78 14.53
CA LEU A 909 -40.17 43.66 15.61
C LEU A 909 -39.43 45.00 15.70
N ILE A 910 -38.19 45.10 15.22
CA ILE A 910 -37.37 46.31 15.36
C ILE A 910 -37.27 47.03 14.01
N PRO A 911 -38.05 48.11 13.77
CA PRO A 911 -38.05 48.80 12.48
C PRO A 911 -36.77 49.61 12.22
N ASP A 912 -36.11 50.13 13.26
CA ASP A 912 -34.87 50.89 13.12
C ASP A 912 -33.67 49.98 12.84
N GLU A 913 -33.00 50.18 11.70
CA GLU A 913 -31.93 49.30 11.21
C GLU A 913 -30.67 49.36 12.10
N GLY A 914 -30.35 50.52 12.67
CA GLY A 914 -29.19 50.71 13.55
C GLY A 914 -29.35 50.08 14.93
N THR A 915 -30.55 50.17 15.52
CA THR A 915 -30.90 49.48 16.77
C THR A 915 -31.02 47.97 16.54
N ARG A 916 -31.57 47.55 15.40
CA ARG A 916 -31.69 46.13 15.03
C ARG A 916 -30.33 45.44 14.93
N GLU A 917 -29.38 46.02 14.19
CA GLU A 917 -28.04 45.44 14.03
C GLU A 917 -27.32 45.28 15.39
N LYS A 918 -27.45 46.26 16.29
CA LYS A 918 -26.87 46.19 17.64
C LYS A 918 -27.51 45.12 18.50
N VAL A 919 -28.83 45.02 18.49
CA VAL A 919 -29.57 43.99 19.23
C VAL A 919 -29.23 42.60 18.71
N LEU A 920 -29.20 42.39 17.39
CA LEU A 920 -28.88 41.08 16.80
C LEU A 920 -27.46 40.61 17.14
N ASN A 921 -26.47 41.50 17.08
CA ASN A 921 -25.09 41.16 17.47
C ASN A 921 -25.00 40.69 18.93
N ILE A 922 -25.78 41.31 19.83
CA ILE A 922 -25.82 40.90 21.25
C ILE A 922 -26.52 39.55 21.40
N ILE A 923 -27.62 39.32 20.68
CA ILE A 923 -28.34 38.03 20.70
C ILE A 923 -27.49 36.87 20.18
N GLU A 924 -26.65 37.07 19.17
CA GLU A 924 -25.73 36.04 18.68
C GLU A 924 -24.67 35.63 19.72
N GLU A 925 -24.32 36.53 20.65
CA GLU A 925 -23.27 36.33 21.67
C GLU A 925 -23.84 36.00 23.06
N THR A 926 -25.17 35.98 23.21
CA THR A 926 -25.87 35.79 24.50
C THR A 926 -26.02 34.31 24.87
N ASP A 927 -25.93 33.99 26.17
CA ASP A 927 -26.08 32.63 26.71
C ASP A 927 -27.42 31.97 26.30
N PRO A 928 -27.43 30.69 25.89
CA PRO A 928 -28.63 29.98 25.45
C PRO A 928 -29.82 30.01 26.43
N LYS A 929 -29.58 30.09 27.75
CA LYS A 929 -30.66 30.20 28.75
C LYS A 929 -31.34 31.55 28.71
N ILE A 930 -30.59 32.62 28.48
CA ILE A 930 -31.12 33.98 28.31
C ILE A 930 -31.86 34.08 26.98
N ILE A 931 -31.37 33.43 25.91
CA ILE A 931 -32.08 33.33 24.62
C ILE A 931 -33.45 32.66 24.80
N GLN A 932 -33.52 31.54 25.53
CA GLN A 932 -34.80 30.90 25.83
C GLN A 932 -35.72 31.78 26.68
N GLN A 933 -35.16 32.54 27.63
CA GLN A 933 -35.93 33.50 28.42
C GLN A 933 -36.49 34.64 27.55
N LEU A 934 -35.69 35.18 26.63
CA LEU A 934 -36.13 36.23 25.70
C LEU A 934 -37.20 35.72 24.74
N LEU A 935 -37.04 34.50 24.22
CA LEU A 935 -38.06 33.84 23.41
C LEU A 935 -39.40 33.68 24.15
N SER A 936 -39.36 33.53 25.48
CA SER A 936 -40.58 33.41 26.31
C SER A 936 -41.34 34.72 26.49
N TYR A 937 -40.76 35.87 26.16
CA TYR A 937 -41.43 37.16 26.21
C TYR A 937 -42.32 37.39 24.98
N ASN A 938 -43.38 38.20 25.13
CA ASN A 938 -44.24 38.60 24.02
C ASN A 938 -43.61 39.72 23.17
N ASP A 939 -44.19 39.96 22.01
CA ASP A 939 -43.67 40.93 21.04
C ASP A 939 -43.65 42.36 21.59
N GLN A 940 -44.64 42.73 22.42
CA GLN A 940 -44.69 44.05 23.06
C GLN A 940 -43.52 44.24 24.05
N THR A 941 -43.19 43.22 24.82
CA THR A 941 -42.04 43.24 25.72
C THR A 941 -40.73 43.37 24.94
N LEU A 942 -40.60 42.64 23.82
CA LEU A 942 -39.38 42.61 23.02
C LEU A 942 -39.19 43.84 22.12
N SER A 943 -40.25 44.60 21.83
CA SER A 943 -40.20 45.80 20.97
C SER A 943 -40.25 47.13 21.74
N ALA A 944 -40.43 47.10 23.07
CA ALA A 944 -40.43 48.30 23.88
C ALA A 944 -39.04 48.94 23.97
N ASN A 945 -38.92 50.25 23.74
CA ASN A 945 -37.64 50.96 23.68
C ASN A 945 -36.76 50.76 24.93
N ASP A 946 -37.34 50.84 26.13
CA ASP A 946 -36.58 50.66 27.38
C ASP A 946 -36.04 49.22 27.53
N ASN A 947 -36.78 48.23 27.03
CA ASN A 947 -36.35 46.83 27.02
C ASN A 947 -35.31 46.57 25.91
N LEU A 948 -35.44 47.23 24.76
CA LEU A 948 -34.43 47.20 23.70
C LEU A 948 -33.12 47.84 24.19
N GLU A 949 -33.17 48.94 24.94
CA GLU A 949 -31.98 49.52 25.59
C GLU A 949 -31.38 48.58 26.65
N ALA A 950 -32.21 47.88 27.42
CA ALA A 950 -31.75 46.87 28.36
C ALA A 950 -31.06 45.69 27.66
N ILE A 951 -31.58 45.22 26.52
CA ILE A 951 -30.94 44.20 25.67
C ILE A 951 -29.63 44.75 25.09
N MET A 952 -29.63 45.96 24.54
CA MET A 952 -28.44 46.60 23.97
C MET A 952 -27.33 46.86 25.00
N SER A 953 -27.68 46.98 26.27
CA SER A 953 -26.75 47.19 27.39
C SER A 953 -26.45 45.91 28.16
N GLU A 954 -26.89 44.74 27.68
CA GLU A 954 -26.76 43.41 28.31
C GLU A 954 -27.31 43.33 29.76
N GLN A 955 -28.25 44.22 30.11
CA GLN A 955 -28.90 44.28 31.42
C GLN A 955 -30.22 43.48 31.40
N PHE A 956 -30.17 42.21 31.02
CA PHE A 956 -31.36 41.35 30.81
C PHE A 956 -32.28 41.23 32.04
N SER A 957 -31.74 41.42 33.25
CA SER A 957 -32.52 41.44 34.50
C SER A 957 -33.41 42.67 34.66
N LYS A 958 -33.22 43.72 33.85
CA LYS A 958 -34.02 44.94 33.83
C LYS A 958 -35.13 44.93 32.78
N ILE A 959 -35.30 43.84 32.04
CA ILE A 959 -36.39 43.70 31.08
C ILE A 959 -37.71 43.61 31.83
N HIS A 960 -38.60 44.58 31.59
CA HIS A 960 -39.92 44.63 32.18
C HIS A 960 -40.93 43.93 31.26
N LYS A 961 -41.46 42.80 31.73
CA LYS A 961 -42.51 42.06 31.01
C LYS A 961 -43.77 42.91 30.92
N ILE A 962 -44.24 43.16 29.70
CA ILE A 962 -45.49 43.85 29.41
C ILE A 962 -46.58 42.79 29.25
N GLU A 963 -47.64 42.85 30.05
CA GLU A 963 -48.76 41.90 29.94
C GLU A 963 -49.56 42.14 28.66
N ASP A 964 -49.96 41.06 27.97
CA ASP A 964 -50.84 41.15 26.79
C ASP A 964 -52.18 41.76 27.21
N LYS A 965 -52.50 42.96 26.71
CA LYS A 965 -53.87 43.48 26.81
C LYS A 965 -54.78 42.63 25.92
N PRO A 966 -55.87 42.03 26.43
CA PRO A 966 -56.83 41.34 25.59
C PRO A 966 -57.52 42.36 24.68
N THR A 967 -57.24 42.28 23.37
CA THR A 967 -57.96 43.03 22.35
C THR A 967 -59.38 42.48 22.30
N VAL A 968 -60.35 43.28 22.75
CA VAL A 968 -61.78 43.02 22.53
C VAL A 968 -62.03 43.07 21.02
N THR A 969 -62.16 41.92 20.38
CA THR A 969 -62.73 41.82 19.04
C THR A 969 -64.23 42.06 19.15
N ALA A 970 -64.68 43.20 18.64
CA ALA A 970 -66.09 43.45 18.39
C ALA A 970 -66.61 42.35 17.44
N SER A 971 -67.57 41.58 17.95
CA SER A 971 -68.35 40.62 17.18
C SER A 971 -69.49 41.37 16.52
N ASP A 972 -69.51 41.38 15.19
CA ASP A 972 -70.76 41.56 14.45
C ASP A 972 -71.19 40.20 13.86
N PRO A 973 -72.49 39.87 13.90
CA PRO A 973 -72.97 38.51 13.71
C PRO A 973 -73.23 38.21 12.22
N ILE A 974 -72.88 36.99 11.81
CA ILE A 974 -73.31 36.41 10.53
C ILE A 974 -74.83 36.22 10.56
N SER A 975 -75.55 36.96 9.71
CA SER A 975 -76.89 36.60 9.26
C SER A 975 -76.78 35.62 8.09
N MET A 976 -77.44 34.47 8.22
CA MET A 976 -77.65 33.49 7.17
C MET A 976 -78.26 34.10 5.90
N LYS A 977 -77.76 33.67 4.74
CA LYS A 977 -78.61 33.25 3.61
C LYS A 977 -77.84 32.31 2.68
N GLN A 978 -78.46 31.16 2.41
CA GLN A 978 -78.25 30.25 1.28
C GLN A 978 -78.13 31.07 -0.03
N THR A 979 -77.44 30.65 -1.10
CA THR A 979 -77.72 29.48 -1.94
C THR A 979 -76.67 29.40 -3.07
N LEU A 980 -76.30 28.17 -3.49
CA LEU A 980 -75.94 27.70 -4.84
C LEU A 980 -75.12 28.61 -5.78
N TYR A 981 -73.86 28.26 -6.06
CA TYR A 981 -73.41 27.50 -7.24
C TYR A 981 -71.93 27.14 -7.14
#